data_AF-A0A2K3DZW8-F1
#
_entry.id   AF-A0A2K3DZW8-F1
#
_cell.length_a   1.000
_cell.length_b   1.000
_cell.length_c   1.000
_cell.angle_alpha   90.00
_cell.angle_beta   90.00
_cell.angle_gamma   90.00
#
_symmetry.space_group_name_H-M   'P 1'
#
loop_
_entity.id
_entity.type
_entity.pdbx_description
1 polymer ?
#
loop_
_entity_poly.entity_id
_entity_poly.type
_entity_poly.pdbx_seq_one_letter_code
_entity_poly.pdbx_strand_id
1 'polypeptide(L)'
;MGCGASQPAEAVATAPPPEPKPASSATSQAAASAPAAAAASKPPQQPSPAEQSASAPSAQKPGTATDAAASPGAAAAPPDASQLDQAAATTQQQTAGAGSGSSPEATTLPAAAPDAAAGQGPAQAQTSTKEEAGASVPQAGSTKSGPGALAGAAMPGGSSQVVEDEEALLLMLQQQQEQQLKAIQQQKGGGGEAGGGAGGGTGGAASDPDEVERLRKQQEDVHKRLEGLTPEQVQLLKLKLQQRLEQQLMDFNARMRQQQEEALAEAEEEERRQAERARRKAEAEASRPARQAAYEQELLAAVLLPGKNASDVAGATAGGAGAGTGAGEGAGGPEGEAGTPRLPAIAVKAWTGDSGDDGLLFPETDDLDFKIAGFSRRAPVALCFGGGSGGGCAGAFHAAAAGLGWLRALHQLGLLRKAQYAVAGGGGGAWLLGPLWFHGGQQPGGSAAAAGGAGGGGGGGGGGGGGSGQQQEALAELLGAPARPPEQCTLEALQAAGEGGGRSYLRLLAGAVGPLGALAARQAAAAVGSGDEAARDWTAGVSESLLAPWGLGGADCAVTCANTKGKVHESVAVRAASLGRTLLTANSGLPYPLICQSIALAARHGHGTAAAAVSYHPYEWSPLYAGCPVAYGTAAPRLGGGWVESLGVNSELVSKPATAAASGCEVRVRPRGPGGSLADAVAVASLSAASAAAAFGGSTGTGPPPTAGRTYFDHQAWETAAGVGFTDGGCSAHTAVYPALRRRVKNLIVFTTSRSAIADMAGFCAANRELSALFGRWPGGGEPGLPAAEVYNRQHQVFDSDSFGELHGALAAKAAGGQPTAFLGEYEVLANAHCGVPGGWAVRVLWVVASGAAEEVAAGGWAAALPAETRAAHLGGGAFPFAAGVLPREGHEAVQQLELTASHTAWQLQAVKALAAELFEDADDDDDDNE
;
A
#
# COMPACT_ATOMS: atom_id res chain seq x y z
N MET A 1 39.26 73.22 42.45
CA MET A 1 37.99 72.79 41.81
C MET A 1 38.36 71.71 40.80
N GLY A 2 38.01 70.42 40.89
CA GLY A 2 37.39 69.53 41.90
C GLY A 2 37.31 68.13 41.23
N CYS A 3 37.71 66.98 41.79
CA CYS A 3 37.21 66.25 42.99
C CYS A 3 35.72 65.82 42.85
N GLY A 4 35.30 64.55 43.01
CA GLY A 4 35.97 63.26 43.33
C GLY A 4 35.10 62.04 42.90
N ALA A 5 35.57 60.78 42.90
CA ALA A 5 35.70 59.81 44.02
C ALA A 5 34.36 59.05 44.36
N SER A 6 34.28 57.78 44.80
CA SER A 6 35.25 56.70 45.16
C SER A 6 34.58 55.29 45.33
N GLN A 7 35.34 54.24 45.70
CA GLN A 7 34.94 52.80 45.90
C GLN A 7 34.32 52.49 47.30
N PRO A 8 33.97 51.21 47.67
CA PRO A 8 34.86 50.04 48.01
C PRO A 8 34.61 48.77 47.13
N ALA A 9 35.18 47.54 47.24
CA ALA A 9 35.95 46.72 48.24
C ALA A 9 35.06 45.90 49.24
N GLU A 10 35.31 44.67 49.79
CA GLU A 10 36.35 43.59 49.85
C GLU A 10 35.63 42.23 50.26
N ALA A 11 36.14 40.98 50.35
CA ALA A 11 37.29 40.16 49.88
C ALA A 11 37.10 38.64 50.32
N VAL A 12 38.18 37.79 50.37
CA VAL A 12 38.29 36.40 50.95
C VAL A 12 37.65 35.24 50.12
N ALA A 13 38.37 34.36 49.39
CA ALA A 13 39.22 33.16 49.72
C ALA A 13 38.42 31.85 50.06
N THR A 14 38.83 30.58 49.80
CA THR A 14 40.14 29.90 49.57
C THR A 14 40.13 28.79 48.47
N ALA A 15 41.23 28.01 48.31
CA ALA A 15 41.59 27.12 47.19
C ALA A 15 41.39 25.57 47.43
N PRO A 16 41.60 24.67 46.43
CA PRO A 16 41.17 23.25 46.43
C PRO A 16 42.31 22.18 46.59
N PRO A 17 41.98 20.86 46.63
CA PRO A 17 42.91 19.73 46.48
C PRO A 17 42.64 18.77 45.28
N PRO A 18 43.55 17.82 44.91
CA PRO A 18 43.55 17.09 43.62
C PRO A 18 43.45 15.52 43.70
N GLU A 19 43.69 14.82 42.57
CA GLU A 19 43.81 13.35 42.41
C GLU A 19 44.93 12.70 43.27
N PRO A 20 44.92 11.35 43.47
CA PRO A 20 45.79 10.48 42.64
C PRO A 20 45.32 9.00 42.41
N LYS A 21 46.15 8.22 41.68
CA LYS A 21 46.04 6.77 41.36
C LYS A 21 46.84 5.88 42.38
N PRO A 22 47.21 4.60 42.12
CA PRO A 22 46.39 3.37 42.25
C PRO A 22 47.07 2.18 43.02
N ALA A 23 46.42 0.99 43.02
CA ALA A 23 47.00 -0.37 42.83
C ALA A 23 47.04 -1.46 43.96
N SER A 24 46.38 -2.60 43.65
CA SER A 24 46.87 -4.01 43.74
C SER A 24 46.72 -4.90 45.01
N SER A 25 46.51 -6.21 44.75
CA SER A 25 46.68 -7.41 45.62
C SER A 25 45.61 -7.67 46.73
N ALA A 26 45.30 -8.89 47.18
CA ALA A 26 45.67 -10.26 46.73
C ALA A 26 44.77 -11.41 47.31
N THR A 27 44.52 -12.46 46.49
CA THR A 27 44.52 -13.92 46.80
C THR A 27 43.45 -14.59 47.72
N SER A 28 43.02 -15.82 47.32
CA SER A 28 42.39 -16.93 48.10
C SER A 28 40.90 -16.85 48.50
N GLN A 29 40.14 -17.94 48.75
CA GLN A 29 40.11 -19.34 48.23
C GLN A 29 38.78 -20.01 48.65
N ALA A 30 38.27 -20.98 47.85
CA ALA A 30 37.32 -22.04 48.27
C ALA A 30 35.93 -21.60 48.82
N ALA A 31 34.98 -22.50 49.15
CA ALA A 31 34.42 -23.62 48.35
C ALA A 31 33.07 -24.11 48.95
N ALA A 32 32.27 -24.78 48.11
CA ALA A 32 31.27 -25.82 48.44
C ALA A 32 29.91 -25.48 49.13
N SER A 33 28.90 -26.26 48.67
CA SER A 33 27.70 -26.76 49.38
C SER A 33 26.48 -25.86 49.66
N ALA A 34 25.32 -26.37 49.24
CA ALA A 34 23.99 -26.05 49.80
C ALA A 34 23.72 -26.86 51.09
N PRO A 35 22.65 -26.56 51.85
CA PRO A 35 21.42 -27.38 51.70
C PRO A 35 20.10 -26.58 51.86
N ALA A 36 18.95 -27.27 51.80
CA ALA A 36 17.60 -26.69 51.86
C ALA A 36 16.85 -26.97 53.18
N ALA A 37 15.84 -26.16 53.53
CA ALA A 37 14.71 -26.56 54.39
C ALA A 37 13.46 -25.64 54.35
N ALA A 38 12.32 -26.22 53.93
CA ALA A 38 10.97 -26.17 54.53
C ALA A 38 10.15 -24.87 54.82
N ALA A 39 8.89 -24.93 54.35
CA ALA A 39 7.62 -24.54 55.03
C ALA A 39 7.24 -23.05 55.23
N ALA A 40 5.95 -22.67 55.36
CA ALA A 40 4.65 -23.24 54.90
C ALA A 40 3.47 -22.26 55.20
N SER A 41 2.37 -22.32 54.45
CA SER A 41 1.01 -21.88 54.87
C SER A 41 -0.10 -22.36 53.90
N LYS A 42 -1.36 -22.38 54.34
CA LYS A 42 -2.54 -22.96 53.62
C LYS A 42 -3.74 -21.99 53.57
N PRO A 43 -4.73 -22.18 52.67
CA PRO A 43 -5.93 -21.34 52.53
C PRO A 43 -7.14 -21.86 53.32
N PRO A 44 -8.22 -21.05 53.46
CA PRO A 44 -9.53 -21.48 54.00
C PRO A 44 -10.46 -22.09 52.91
N GLN A 45 -11.56 -22.72 53.34
CA GLN A 45 -12.53 -23.44 52.50
C GLN A 45 -13.98 -22.88 52.60
N GLN A 46 -14.89 -23.42 51.78
CA GLN A 46 -16.35 -23.24 51.87
C GLN A 46 -16.94 -23.74 53.20
N PRO A 47 -18.22 -23.42 53.46
CA PRO A 47 -19.18 -24.46 53.83
C PRO A 47 -20.51 -24.42 53.04
N SER A 48 -21.24 -25.56 53.10
CA SER A 48 -22.66 -25.77 52.77
C SER A 48 -23.40 -26.20 54.09
N PRO A 49 -24.69 -26.61 54.19
CA PRO A 49 -25.56 -27.27 53.20
C PRO A 49 -27.10 -26.99 53.22
N ALA A 50 -27.82 -27.60 52.25
CA ALA A 50 -29.24 -28.07 52.28
C ALA A 50 -30.37 -27.01 52.46
N GLU A 51 -31.65 -27.21 52.09
CA GLU A 51 -32.52 -28.39 51.95
C GLU A 51 -33.71 -28.19 50.94
N GLN A 52 -34.30 -29.29 50.45
CA GLN A 52 -35.71 -29.44 49.96
C GLN A 52 -36.17 -28.58 48.73
N SER A 53 -37.24 -28.87 47.98
CA SER A 53 -38.19 -30.01 47.93
C SER A 53 -38.54 -30.40 46.47
N ALA A 54 -39.48 -31.33 46.25
CA ALA A 54 -39.83 -31.90 44.93
C ALA A 54 -41.07 -31.27 44.27
N SER A 55 -41.25 -31.45 42.95
CA SER A 55 -42.53 -31.81 42.32
C SER A 55 -42.41 -32.13 40.81
N ALA A 56 -43.18 -33.13 40.37
CA ALA A 56 -43.63 -33.28 38.98
C ALA A 56 -45.13 -32.89 38.89
N PRO A 57 -45.73 -32.80 37.69
CA PRO A 57 -46.68 -33.87 37.40
C PRO A 57 -46.74 -34.36 35.94
N SER A 58 -47.31 -35.56 35.82
CA SER A 58 -47.53 -36.36 34.62
C SER A 58 -48.75 -35.93 33.79
N ALA A 59 -48.55 -35.93 32.45
CA ALA A 59 -49.47 -36.35 31.38
C ALA A 59 -50.88 -35.74 31.19
N GLN A 60 -51.18 -35.43 29.93
CA GLN A 60 -52.38 -35.95 29.27
C GLN A 60 -52.16 -36.22 27.76
N LYS A 61 -52.99 -37.10 27.20
CA LYS A 61 -53.05 -37.64 25.83
C LYS A 61 -54.57 -37.87 25.53
N PRO A 62 -55.03 -38.21 24.30
CA PRO A 62 -54.38 -38.13 22.98
C PRO A 62 -55.30 -37.52 21.88
N GLY A 63 -54.79 -37.47 20.64
CA GLY A 63 -55.58 -37.46 19.40
C GLY A 63 -54.63 -37.37 18.19
N THR A 64 -54.24 -38.46 17.52
CA THR A 64 -54.96 -39.24 16.49
C THR A 64 -55.51 -38.37 15.35
N ALA A 65 -55.18 -38.62 14.07
CA ALA A 65 -54.80 -39.90 13.46
C ALA A 65 -53.88 -39.77 12.21
N THR A 66 -53.21 -40.89 11.85
CA THR A 66 -52.97 -41.46 10.48
C THR A 66 -52.56 -40.55 9.31
N ASP A 67 -51.62 -40.87 8.42
CA ASP A 67 -50.66 -41.98 8.19
C ASP A 67 -49.54 -41.42 7.24
N ALA A 68 -48.42 -42.06 6.85
CA ALA A 68 -48.04 -43.48 6.80
C ALA A 68 -46.50 -43.69 6.99
N ALA A 69 -46.06 -44.95 6.83
CA ALA A 69 -44.66 -45.42 6.92
C ALA A 69 -43.76 -44.91 5.76
N ALA A 70 -42.41 -45.06 5.78
CA ALA A 70 -41.61 -46.03 6.52
C ALA A 70 -40.18 -45.59 6.92
N SER A 71 -39.60 -46.40 7.81
CA SER A 71 -38.20 -46.44 8.28
C SER A 71 -37.80 -47.94 8.35
N PRO A 72 -36.57 -48.40 8.69
CA PRO A 72 -35.37 -47.65 9.09
C PRO A 72 -34.06 -48.07 8.35
N GLY A 73 -32.92 -47.47 8.73
CA GLY A 73 -31.58 -47.87 8.28
C GLY A 73 -30.48 -47.35 9.21
N ALA A 74 -29.87 -48.23 10.00
CA ALA A 74 -28.98 -47.90 11.13
C ALA A 74 -27.71 -47.09 10.76
N ALA A 75 -27.23 -46.29 11.72
CA ALA A 75 -25.93 -45.62 11.65
C ALA A 75 -24.74 -46.59 11.81
N ALA A 76 -23.59 -46.21 11.26
CA ALA A 76 -22.32 -46.93 11.39
C ALA A 76 -21.22 -46.02 11.96
N ALA A 77 -20.23 -46.62 12.63
CA ALA A 77 -19.09 -45.95 13.26
C ALA A 77 -18.00 -45.56 12.23
N PRO A 78 -17.08 -44.62 12.55
CA PRO A 78 -15.99 -44.25 11.64
C PRO A 78 -14.99 -45.40 11.41
N PRO A 79 -14.32 -45.45 10.24
CA PRO A 79 -13.37 -46.50 9.89
C PRO A 79 -12.02 -46.35 10.61
N ASP A 80 -11.33 -47.49 10.78
CA ASP A 80 -10.06 -47.62 11.47
C ASP A 80 -8.84 -47.35 10.57
N ALA A 81 -7.72 -46.92 11.16
CA ALA A 81 -6.56 -46.37 10.47
C ALA A 81 -5.51 -47.43 10.08
N SER A 82 -5.88 -48.43 9.27
CA SER A 82 -4.89 -49.41 8.75
C SER A 82 -5.25 -50.07 7.40
N GLN A 83 -5.00 -49.37 6.28
CA GLN A 83 -4.66 -49.98 4.97
C GLN A 83 -4.27 -48.90 3.93
N LEU A 84 -2.97 -48.72 3.70
CA LEU A 84 -2.42 -47.87 2.64
C LEU A 84 -1.09 -48.45 2.13
N ASP A 85 -1.14 -49.60 1.44
CA ASP A 85 0.04 -50.18 0.81
C ASP A 85 -0.30 -51.21 -0.30
N GLN A 86 -0.71 -50.70 -1.49
CA GLN A 86 -0.66 -51.38 -2.82
C GLN A 86 -1.38 -50.55 -3.92
N ALA A 87 -0.68 -49.62 -4.57
CA ALA A 87 -1.20 -48.91 -5.76
C ALA A 87 -0.09 -48.33 -6.68
N ALA A 88 1.01 -49.04 -6.89
CA ALA A 88 2.22 -48.50 -7.54
C ALA A 88 2.80 -49.38 -8.67
N ALA A 89 1.95 -49.93 -9.55
CA ALA A 89 2.41 -50.62 -10.76
C ALA A 89 1.35 -50.65 -11.88
N THR A 90 1.44 -49.73 -12.86
CA THR A 90 1.18 -49.93 -14.31
C THR A 90 1.16 -48.56 -15.02
N THR A 91 2.19 -48.25 -15.79
CA THR A 91 2.15 -47.57 -17.12
C THR A 91 3.59 -47.38 -17.60
N GLN A 92 4.03 -48.24 -18.50
CA GLN A 92 5.26 -48.08 -19.29
C GLN A 92 5.04 -48.74 -20.65
N GLN A 93 4.89 -47.94 -21.71
CA GLN A 93 5.34 -48.29 -23.07
C GLN A 93 5.13 -47.12 -24.03
N GLN A 94 6.01 -47.05 -25.04
CA GLN A 94 6.03 -46.06 -26.15
C GLN A 94 6.40 -44.62 -25.69
N THR A 95 7.23 -43.87 -26.41
CA THR A 95 7.89 -44.09 -27.71
C THR A 95 9.43 -44.04 -27.61
N ALA A 96 10.13 -44.34 -28.71
CA ALA A 96 11.58 -44.19 -28.84
C ALA A 96 11.93 -43.36 -30.09
N GLY A 97 13.01 -42.58 -30.02
CA GLY A 97 13.54 -41.78 -31.13
C GLY A 97 14.98 -41.36 -30.87
N ALA A 98 15.84 -41.40 -31.89
CA ALA A 98 17.28 -41.12 -31.81
C ALA A 98 17.60 -39.69 -32.32
N GLY A 99 18.78 -39.09 -32.09
CA GLY A 99 20.00 -39.66 -31.48
C GLY A 99 21.20 -38.69 -31.44
N SER A 100 22.40 -39.25 -31.67
CA SER A 100 23.75 -38.65 -31.66
C SER A 100 23.94 -37.33 -32.47
N GLY A 101 24.94 -36.47 -32.18
CA GLY A 101 25.99 -36.54 -31.13
C GLY A 101 27.29 -35.78 -31.51
N SER A 102 28.39 -36.07 -30.79
CA SER A 102 29.80 -35.64 -31.01
C SER A 102 30.24 -34.16 -30.78
N SER A 103 31.50 -34.04 -30.35
CA SER A 103 32.35 -32.86 -30.02
C SER A 103 33.75 -33.12 -30.67
N PRO A 104 34.90 -32.41 -30.48
CA PRO A 104 35.21 -31.17 -29.71
C PRO A 104 36.22 -30.18 -30.42
N GLU A 105 36.87 -29.28 -29.65
CA GLU A 105 38.20 -28.60 -29.87
C GLU A 105 38.38 -27.57 -31.05
N ALA A 106 39.34 -26.62 -31.06
CA ALA A 106 40.06 -25.86 -30.01
C ALA A 106 40.84 -24.61 -30.55
N THR A 107 40.94 -23.53 -29.74
CA THR A 107 41.94 -22.41 -29.68
C THR A 107 42.78 -21.92 -30.88
N THR A 108 42.85 -20.59 -31.12
CA THR A 108 44.05 -19.70 -30.91
C THR A 108 43.82 -18.20 -31.25
N LEU A 109 44.74 -17.32 -30.81
CA LEU A 109 44.90 -15.85 -31.04
C LEU A 109 46.23 -15.59 -31.84
N PRO A 110 46.68 -14.37 -32.29
CA PRO A 110 46.43 -12.99 -31.76
C PRO A 110 46.51 -11.77 -32.77
N ALA A 111 46.48 -10.52 -32.23
CA ALA A 111 47.25 -9.27 -32.57
C ALA A 111 47.47 -8.78 -34.04
N ALA A 112 47.55 -7.48 -34.40
CA ALA A 112 47.42 -6.16 -33.73
C ALA A 112 47.20 -5.00 -34.77
N ALA A 113 47.17 -3.72 -34.34
CA ALA A 113 46.94 -2.49 -35.13
C ALA A 113 48.21 -1.95 -35.88
N PRO A 114 48.21 -0.80 -36.63
CA PRO A 114 47.97 0.58 -36.12
C PRO A 114 47.36 1.64 -37.11
N ASP A 115 47.26 2.90 -36.64
CA ASP A 115 47.32 4.20 -37.37
C ASP A 115 46.21 4.64 -38.38
N ALA A 116 45.91 5.94 -38.61
CA ALA A 116 46.15 7.21 -37.85
C ALA A 116 45.38 8.42 -38.47
N ALA A 117 45.38 9.58 -37.77
CA ALA A 117 45.16 10.96 -38.27
C ALA A 117 43.74 11.41 -38.74
N ALA A 118 43.33 12.70 -38.71
CA ALA A 118 43.75 13.91 -37.98
C ALA A 118 42.75 15.09 -38.13
N GLY A 119 42.86 16.15 -37.30
CA GLY A 119 42.11 17.44 -37.36
C GLY A 119 41.62 17.87 -35.95
N GLN A 120 41.94 19.02 -35.33
CA GLN A 120 41.96 20.45 -35.73
C GLN A 120 40.55 21.01 -36.04
N GLY A 121 40.06 22.14 -35.49
CA GLY A 121 40.64 23.14 -34.56
C GLY A 121 39.58 24.11 -33.95
N PRO A 122 39.95 25.20 -33.21
CA PRO A 122 39.07 25.84 -32.20
C PRO A 122 38.73 27.36 -32.36
N ALA A 123 37.70 27.83 -31.61
CA ALA A 123 37.37 29.23 -31.22
C ALA A 123 36.43 29.18 -29.96
N GLN A 124 36.49 30.01 -28.89
CA GLN A 124 36.34 31.48 -28.72
C GLN A 124 34.92 32.04 -29.04
N ALA A 125 34.29 32.99 -28.30
CA ALA A 125 34.46 33.59 -26.94
C ALA A 125 33.28 34.58 -26.63
N GLN A 126 33.31 35.31 -25.48
CA GLN A 126 32.57 36.57 -25.13
C GLN A 126 31.06 36.49 -24.69
N THR A 127 30.67 36.91 -23.46
CA THR A 127 30.13 38.23 -22.93
C THR A 127 28.76 38.69 -23.49
N SER A 128 27.83 39.39 -22.80
CA SER A 128 27.93 40.48 -21.79
C SER A 128 26.66 40.72 -20.88
N THR A 129 26.47 41.95 -20.34
CA THR A 129 25.70 42.37 -19.12
C THR A 129 24.47 43.32 -19.31
N LYS A 130 23.51 43.38 -18.35
CA LYS A 130 22.82 44.57 -17.72
C LYS A 130 21.63 44.13 -16.80
N GLU A 131 21.30 44.69 -15.62
CA GLU A 131 20.68 46.00 -15.19
C GLU A 131 19.18 46.17 -15.61
N GLU A 132 18.22 46.75 -14.85
CA GLU A 132 18.22 47.74 -13.73
C GLU A 132 16.87 47.82 -12.91
N ALA A 133 16.86 48.45 -11.70
CA ALA A 133 15.78 49.09 -10.84
C ALA A 133 14.25 48.71 -10.88
N GLY A 134 13.36 49.01 -9.89
CA GLY A 134 13.36 49.87 -8.67
C GLY A 134 12.07 49.75 -7.78
N ALA A 135 11.77 50.73 -6.88
CA ALA A 135 10.79 50.65 -5.74
C ALA A 135 9.61 51.70 -5.80
N SER A 136 8.66 51.94 -4.85
CA SER A 136 8.58 51.79 -3.36
C SER A 136 7.12 51.80 -2.75
N VAL A 137 6.85 52.43 -1.58
CA VAL A 137 5.68 52.22 -0.65
C VAL A 137 5.07 53.53 -0.06
N PRO A 138 3.76 53.59 0.34
CA PRO A 138 3.14 54.61 1.23
C PRO A 138 2.44 54.05 2.52
N GLN A 139 1.88 54.90 3.43
CA GLN A 139 1.56 54.49 4.85
C GLN A 139 0.46 55.30 5.63
N ALA A 140 -0.36 54.60 6.46
CA ALA A 140 -1.19 55.06 7.65
C ALA A 140 -2.35 56.10 7.44
N GLY A 141 -3.31 56.36 8.37
CA GLY A 141 -3.73 55.77 9.68
C GLY A 141 -4.70 56.68 10.53
N SER A 142 -5.09 56.29 11.77
CA SER A 142 -5.74 57.10 12.89
C SER A 142 -7.26 57.50 12.82
N THR A 143 -8.06 57.78 13.89
CA THR A 143 -8.25 57.33 15.32
C THR A 143 -9.56 57.96 15.96
N LYS A 144 -10.04 57.47 17.15
CA LYS A 144 -10.94 58.14 18.19
C LYS A 144 -12.46 58.38 17.89
N SER A 145 -13.41 58.61 18.84
CA SER A 145 -13.55 58.36 20.32
C SER A 145 -14.92 58.85 20.93
N GLY A 146 -15.44 58.22 22.00
CA GLY A 146 -16.14 58.91 23.13
C GLY A 146 -17.68 58.72 23.37
N PRO A 147 -18.22 58.85 24.62
CA PRO A 147 -19.62 58.49 24.97
C PRO A 147 -20.48 59.58 25.73
N GLY A 148 -21.75 59.27 26.09
CA GLY A 148 -22.64 60.09 26.95
C GLY A 148 -23.96 59.38 27.39
N ALA A 149 -24.67 59.85 28.44
CA ALA A 149 -25.84 59.16 29.05
C ALA A 149 -26.79 60.06 29.91
N LEU A 150 -27.93 59.47 30.38
CA LEU A 150 -28.83 59.79 31.55
C LEU A 150 -30.28 60.33 31.33
N ALA A 151 -31.22 59.68 32.06
CA ALA A 151 -32.52 60.14 32.65
C ALA A 151 -33.68 60.74 31.78
N GLY A 152 -34.97 60.63 32.13
CA GLY A 152 -35.65 59.78 33.15
C GLY A 152 -37.10 60.20 33.55
N ALA A 153 -37.86 59.26 34.14
CA ALA A 153 -39.05 59.40 35.04
C ALA A 153 -40.51 59.61 34.53
N ALA A 154 -41.45 59.05 35.34
CA ALA A 154 -42.89 59.32 35.53
C ALA A 154 -43.98 58.51 34.77
N MET A 155 -45.09 58.22 35.48
CA MET A 155 -46.26 57.38 35.10
C MET A 155 -47.57 58.21 35.16
N PRO A 156 -48.66 57.78 34.50
CA PRO A 156 -49.77 57.15 35.26
C PRO A 156 -50.46 55.96 34.55
N GLY A 157 -51.23 55.16 35.31
CA GLY A 157 -52.06 54.07 34.77
C GLY A 157 -53.47 54.50 34.29
N GLY A 158 -54.35 53.60 33.86
CA GLY A 158 -54.24 52.13 33.78
C GLY A 158 -55.55 51.49 33.26
N SER A 159 -55.82 50.23 33.64
CA SER A 159 -57.04 49.43 33.36
C SER A 159 -57.25 48.81 31.96
N SER A 160 -56.31 48.98 31.02
CA SER A 160 -56.26 48.19 29.77
C SER A 160 -55.38 46.92 29.87
N GLN A 161 -54.51 46.88 30.89
CA GLN A 161 -53.34 46.00 30.94
C GLN A 161 -53.59 44.48 30.86
N VAL A 162 -54.76 43.95 31.24
CA VAL A 162 -54.94 42.47 31.30
C VAL A 162 -54.92 41.82 29.91
N VAL A 163 -55.36 42.54 28.87
CA VAL A 163 -55.28 42.06 27.47
C VAL A 163 -53.90 42.37 26.88
N GLU A 164 -53.36 43.55 27.18
CA GLU A 164 -52.01 43.97 26.77
C GLU A 164 -50.91 43.06 27.36
N ASP A 165 -51.09 42.54 28.58
CA ASP A 165 -50.20 41.56 29.24
C ASP A 165 -50.33 40.12 28.68
N GLU A 166 -51.29 39.85 27.78
CA GLU A 166 -51.34 38.62 26.98
C GLU A 166 -50.70 38.82 25.61
N GLU A 167 -51.02 39.91 24.90
CA GLU A 167 -50.34 40.25 23.65
C GLU A 167 -48.83 40.46 23.85
N ALA A 168 -48.41 41.21 24.88
CA ALA A 168 -47.00 41.44 25.18
C ALA A 168 -46.25 40.15 25.55
N LEU A 169 -46.92 39.17 26.16
CA LEU A 169 -46.29 37.90 26.53
C LEU A 169 -46.21 36.93 25.34
N LEU A 170 -47.21 36.94 24.45
CA LEU A 170 -47.11 36.28 23.13
C LEU A 170 -45.98 36.90 22.30
N LEU A 171 -45.91 38.24 22.25
CA LEU A 171 -44.86 38.98 21.54
C LEU A 171 -43.46 38.67 22.10
N MET A 172 -43.33 38.58 23.43
CA MET A 172 -42.07 38.20 24.10
C MET A 172 -41.67 36.76 23.80
N LEU A 173 -42.61 35.81 23.83
CA LEU A 173 -42.35 34.40 23.51
C LEU A 173 -41.95 34.23 22.03
N GLN A 174 -42.66 34.91 21.13
CA GLN A 174 -42.33 34.97 19.70
C GLN A 174 -40.97 35.63 19.45
N GLN A 175 -40.65 36.72 20.15
CA GLN A 175 -39.36 37.40 20.05
C GLN A 175 -38.21 36.52 20.58
N GLN A 176 -38.44 35.71 21.62
CA GLN A 176 -37.47 34.74 22.10
C GLN A 176 -37.26 33.59 21.10
N GLN A 177 -38.32 33.08 20.48
CA GLN A 177 -38.21 32.06 19.42
C GLN A 177 -37.53 32.63 18.16
N GLU A 178 -37.79 33.88 17.80
CA GLU A 178 -37.01 34.60 16.78
C GLU A 178 -35.54 34.73 17.16
N GLN A 179 -35.20 34.99 18.43
CA GLN A 179 -33.80 35.04 18.87
C GLN A 179 -33.12 33.67 18.79
N GLN A 180 -33.82 32.57 19.10
CA GLN A 180 -33.30 31.21 18.92
C GLN A 180 -33.09 30.88 17.43
N LEU A 181 -34.07 31.19 16.57
CA LEU A 181 -33.93 31.04 15.11
C LEU A 181 -32.83 31.93 14.54
N LYS A 182 -32.66 33.15 15.04
CA LYS A 182 -31.56 34.07 14.67
C LYS A 182 -30.20 33.56 15.14
N ALA A 183 -30.09 32.93 16.31
CA ALA A 183 -28.86 32.29 16.74
C ALA A 183 -28.46 31.12 15.81
N ILE A 184 -29.42 30.25 15.46
CA ILE A 184 -29.22 29.15 14.49
C ILE A 184 -28.87 29.70 13.09
N GLN A 185 -29.45 30.83 12.68
CA GLN A 185 -29.13 31.50 11.41
C GLN A 185 -27.78 32.25 11.44
N GLN A 186 -27.36 32.78 12.59
CA GLN A 186 -26.05 33.43 12.77
C GLN A 186 -24.91 32.39 12.80
N GLN A 187 -25.15 31.21 13.39
CA GLN A 187 -24.26 30.04 13.22
C GLN A 187 -24.13 29.61 11.76
N LYS A 188 -25.16 29.84 10.92
CA LYS A 188 -25.11 29.68 9.45
C LYS A 188 -24.50 30.87 8.69
N GLY A 189 -24.28 32.01 9.33
CA GLY A 189 -23.95 33.29 8.67
C GLY A 189 -22.58 33.89 9.00
N GLY A 190 -21.86 33.36 9.99
CA GLY A 190 -20.59 33.91 10.48
C GLY A 190 -19.37 33.79 9.54
N GLY A 191 -19.54 33.24 8.33
CA GLY A 191 -18.45 32.99 7.38
C GLY A 191 -18.09 34.16 6.44
N GLY A 192 -18.47 35.40 6.76
CA GLY A 192 -18.30 36.56 5.89
C GLY A 192 -17.70 37.78 6.60
N GLU A 193 -16.51 38.19 6.13
CA GLU A 193 -15.89 39.52 6.31
C GLU A 193 -15.81 40.12 7.74
N ALA A 194 -14.82 39.69 8.55
CA ALA A 194 -13.88 40.61 9.25
C ALA A 194 -12.81 39.92 10.13
N GLY A 195 -11.56 39.93 9.65
CA GLY A 195 -10.27 39.80 10.36
C GLY A 195 -10.19 39.37 11.84
N GLY A 196 -9.67 38.15 12.05
CA GLY A 196 -8.59 37.89 13.02
C GLY A 196 -8.97 37.50 14.46
N GLY A 197 -9.01 36.20 14.73
CA GLY A 197 -9.06 35.62 16.08
C GLY A 197 -9.28 34.11 16.02
N ALA A 198 -8.54 33.34 16.83
CA ALA A 198 -8.60 31.87 16.81
C ALA A 198 -9.76 31.29 17.65
N GLY A 199 -10.29 30.12 17.27
CA GLY A 199 -11.11 29.30 18.17
C GLY A 199 -12.15 28.36 17.52
N GLY A 200 -11.77 27.09 17.34
CA GLY A 200 -12.65 25.90 17.45
C GLY A 200 -13.98 25.84 16.66
N GLY A 201 -13.99 25.10 15.55
CA GLY A 201 -15.22 24.70 14.85
C GLY A 201 -15.66 23.28 15.20
N THR A 202 -16.58 23.11 16.16
CA THR A 202 -17.29 21.82 16.34
C THR A 202 -18.27 21.58 15.18
N GLY A 203 -18.24 20.40 14.57
CA GLY A 203 -19.02 20.08 13.37
C GLY A 203 -20.51 20.42 13.46
N GLY A 204 -20.95 21.39 12.67
CA GLY A 204 -22.33 21.85 12.65
C GLY A 204 -23.28 20.83 12.01
N ALA A 205 -24.09 20.17 12.82
CA ALA A 205 -25.21 19.38 12.31
C ALA A 205 -26.15 20.29 11.49
N ALA A 206 -26.40 19.94 10.24
CA ALA A 206 -27.34 20.68 9.40
C ALA A 206 -28.75 20.57 10.01
N SER A 207 -29.28 21.70 10.49
CA SER A 207 -30.59 21.80 11.14
C SER A 207 -31.68 21.06 10.36
N ASP A 208 -32.19 19.98 10.94
CA ASP A 208 -33.17 19.09 10.32
C ASP A 208 -34.45 19.86 9.94
N PRO A 209 -34.93 19.82 8.68
CA PRO A 209 -36.22 20.38 8.31
C PRO A 209 -37.38 19.90 9.21
N ASP A 210 -37.33 18.65 9.68
CA ASP A 210 -38.34 18.10 10.58
C ASP A 210 -38.30 18.74 11.97
N GLU A 211 -37.16 19.28 12.43
CA GLU A 211 -37.07 19.98 13.72
C GLU A 211 -37.79 21.34 13.67
N VAL A 212 -37.68 22.07 12.56
CA VAL A 212 -38.39 23.35 12.37
C VAL A 212 -39.91 23.13 12.34
N GLU A 213 -40.38 22.11 11.63
CA GLU A 213 -41.81 21.78 11.58
C GLU A 213 -42.33 21.21 12.91
N ARG A 214 -41.48 20.47 13.66
CA ARG A 214 -41.80 19.99 15.02
C ARG A 214 -41.99 21.14 15.99
N LEU A 215 -41.14 22.17 15.94
CA LEU A 215 -41.28 23.40 16.75
C LEU A 215 -42.56 24.16 16.38
N ARG A 216 -42.86 24.32 15.08
CA ARG A 216 -44.10 24.94 14.60
C ARG A 216 -45.34 24.23 15.13
N LYS A 217 -45.38 22.90 15.01
CA LYS A 217 -46.50 22.08 15.49
C LYS A 217 -46.67 22.15 17.01
N GLN A 218 -45.56 22.27 17.74
CA GLN A 218 -45.57 22.47 19.20
C GLN A 218 -46.13 23.85 19.61
N GLN A 219 -45.96 24.88 18.77
CA GLN A 219 -46.55 26.21 18.98
C GLN A 219 -48.09 26.16 18.83
N GLU A 220 -48.62 25.47 17.81
CA GLU A 220 -50.07 25.32 17.61
C GLU A 220 -50.75 24.55 18.75
N ASP A 221 -50.11 23.50 19.27
CA ASP A 221 -50.59 22.72 20.42
C ASP A 221 -50.57 23.52 21.73
N VAL A 222 -49.67 24.50 21.88
CA VAL A 222 -49.69 25.45 23.01
C VAL A 222 -50.86 26.43 22.88
N HIS A 223 -51.10 26.98 21.68
CA HIS A 223 -52.25 27.88 21.46
C HIS A 223 -53.59 27.22 21.79
N LYS A 224 -53.84 26.01 21.27
CA LYS A 224 -55.06 25.22 21.56
C LYS A 224 -55.23 24.85 23.04
N ARG A 225 -54.17 24.88 23.84
CA ARG A 225 -54.21 24.62 25.29
C ARG A 225 -54.49 25.85 26.13
N LEU A 226 -54.43 27.05 25.55
CA LEU A 226 -54.84 28.30 26.20
C LEU A 226 -56.34 28.56 26.02
N GLU A 227 -56.94 28.09 24.92
CA GLU A 227 -58.37 28.17 24.61
C GLU A 227 -59.24 27.37 25.60
N GLY A 228 -59.55 27.98 26.76
CA GLY A 228 -60.44 27.42 27.78
C GLY A 228 -59.92 27.49 29.23
N LEU A 229 -58.73 28.04 29.47
CA LEU A 229 -58.21 28.25 30.82
C LEU A 229 -58.82 29.50 31.49
N THR A 230 -58.94 29.48 32.82
CA THR A 230 -59.30 30.69 33.58
C THR A 230 -58.08 31.63 33.74
N PRO A 231 -58.27 32.94 33.97
CA PRO A 231 -57.14 33.88 34.16
C PRO A 231 -56.17 33.46 35.28
N GLU A 232 -56.68 32.80 36.34
CA GLU A 232 -55.87 32.25 37.43
C GLU A 232 -55.02 31.05 36.97
N GLN A 233 -55.57 30.20 36.10
CA GLN A 233 -54.84 29.09 35.49
C GLN A 233 -53.78 29.60 34.49
N VAL A 234 -54.08 30.67 33.74
CA VAL A 234 -53.11 31.34 32.86
C VAL A 234 -51.98 31.96 33.68
N GLN A 235 -52.26 32.65 34.79
CA GLN A 235 -51.22 33.16 35.70
C GLN A 235 -50.34 32.04 36.28
N LEU A 236 -50.94 30.93 36.73
CA LEU A 236 -50.19 29.76 37.21
C LEU A 236 -49.36 29.09 36.11
N LEU A 237 -49.84 29.13 34.85
CA LEU A 237 -49.11 28.63 33.69
C LEU A 237 -47.94 29.55 33.34
N LYS A 238 -48.13 30.88 33.33
CA LYS A 238 -47.07 31.90 33.12
C LYS A 238 -45.91 31.68 34.12
N LEU A 239 -46.22 31.56 35.41
CA LEU A 239 -45.21 31.32 36.47
C LEU A 239 -44.43 30.00 36.26
N LYS A 240 -45.13 28.90 35.93
CA LYS A 240 -44.50 27.60 35.66
C LYS A 240 -43.65 27.61 34.38
N LEU A 241 -44.07 28.36 33.36
CA LEU A 241 -43.32 28.50 32.12
C LEU A 241 -42.02 29.29 32.37
N GLN A 242 -42.09 30.39 33.13
CA GLN A 242 -40.93 31.18 33.53
C GLN A 242 -39.93 30.33 34.34
N GLN A 243 -40.37 29.63 35.38
CA GLN A 243 -39.50 28.75 36.19
C GLN A 243 -38.82 27.67 35.35
N ARG A 244 -39.54 27.09 34.37
CA ARG A 244 -38.98 26.11 33.43
C ARG A 244 -37.95 26.74 32.50
N LEU A 245 -38.20 27.96 32.01
CA LEU A 245 -37.31 28.70 31.13
C LEU A 245 -36.01 29.11 31.85
N GLU A 246 -36.11 29.56 33.10
CA GLU A 246 -34.98 29.86 33.98
C GLU A 246 -34.12 28.62 34.23
N GLN A 247 -34.74 27.47 34.53
CA GLN A 247 -34.02 26.19 34.65
C GLN A 247 -33.34 25.79 33.33
N GLN A 248 -34.04 25.85 32.19
CA GLN A 248 -33.45 25.53 30.88
C GLN A 248 -32.28 26.45 30.52
N LEU A 249 -32.31 27.71 30.94
CA LEU A 249 -31.19 28.66 30.76
C LEU A 249 -30.00 28.31 31.67
N MET A 250 -30.23 27.88 32.91
CA MET A 250 -29.16 27.35 33.77
C MET A 250 -28.56 26.06 33.19
N ASP A 251 -29.38 25.12 32.75
CA ASP A 251 -28.95 23.85 32.13
C ASP A 251 -28.20 24.06 30.81
N PHE A 252 -28.52 25.12 30.06
CA PHE A 252 -27.78 25.54 28.88
C PHE A 252 -26.42 26.15 29.25
N ASN A 253 -26.40 27.12 30.16
CA ASN A 253 -25.16 27.76 30.61
C ASN A 253 -24.19 26.79 31.30
N ALA A 254 -24.70 25.76 31.99
CA ALA A 254 -23.89 24.69 32.55
C ALA A 254 -23.19 23.86 31.46
N ARG A 255 -23.93 23.46 30.41
CA ARG A 255 -23.36 22.73 29.26
C ARG A 255 -22.37 23.56 28.46
N MET A 256 -22.65 24.84 28.23
CA MET A 256 -21.70 25.75 27.57
C MET A 256 -20.38 25.89 28.35
N ARG A 257 -20.42 25.88 29.69
CA ARG A 257 -19.19 25.87 30.51
C ARG A 257 -18.46 24.53 30.43
N GLN A 258 -19.19 23.41 30.53
CA GLN A 258 -18.59 22.08 30.38
C GLN A 258 -17.87 21.95 29.03
N GLN A 259 -18.48 22.40 27.93
CA GLN A 259 -17.84 22.39 26.60
C GLN A 259 -16.62 23.33 26.50
N GLN A 260 -16.60 24.44 27.24
CA GLN A 260 -15.43 25.31 27.34
C GLN A 260 -14.30 24.69 28.18
N GLU A 261 -14.64 23.97 29.25
CA GLU A 261 -13.69 23.25 30.10
C GLU A 261 -13.10 22.03 29.37
N GLU A 262 -13.92 21.28 28.62
CA GLU A 262 -13.50 20.16 27.76
C GLU A 262 -12.58 20.64 26.63
N ALA A 263 -12.97 21.68 25.87
CA ALA A 263 -12.14 22.23 24.80
C ALA A 263 -10.81 22.85 25.28
N LEU A 264 -10.78 23.39 26.51
CA LEU A 264 -9.53 23.87 27.12
C LEU A 264 -8.61 22.68 27.47
N ALA A 265 -9.16 21.60 28.03
CA ALA A 265 -8.40 20.40 28.37
C ALA A 265 -7.84 19.68 27.13
N GLU A 266 -8.60 19.63 26.03
CA GLU A 266 -8.12 19.11 24.75
C GLU A 266 -6.95 19.96 24.18
N ALA A 267 -7.03 21.29 24.29
CA ALA A 267 -5.96 22.19 23.87
C ALA A 267 -4.69 22.03 24.74
N GLU A 268 -4.83 21.90 26.06
CA GLU A 268 -3.70 21.63 26.97
C GLU A 268 -3.04 20.25 26.70
N GLU A 269 -3.81 19.21 26.37
CA GLU A 269 -3.22 17.92 26.01
C GLU A 269 -2.51 17.98 24.66
N GLU A 270 -3.06 18.68 23.68
CA GLU A 270 -2.46 18.80 22.35
C GLU A 270 -1.17 19.65 22.38
N GLU A 271 -1.12 20.75 23.14
CA GLU A 271 0.15 21.47 23.39
C GLU A 271 1.19 20.54 24.04
N ARG A 272 0.78 19.70 25.00
CA ARG A 272 1.69 18.72 25.63
C ARG A 272 2.19 17.67 24.65
N ARG A 273 1.35 17.17 23.73
CA ARG A 273 1.75 16.23 22.67
C ARG A 273 2.72 16.88 21.70
N GLN A 274 2.49 18.13 21.29
CA GLN A 274 3.39 18.88 20.41
C GLN A 274 4.74 19.16 21.06
N ALA A 275 4.75 19.52 22.36
CA ALA A 275 5.98 19.67 23.13
C ALA A 275 6.77 18.34 23.23
N GLU A 276 6.10 17.20 23.40
CA GLU A 276 6.77 15.89 23.40
C GLU A 276 7.31 15.50 22.01
N ARG A 277 6.51 15.69 20.94
CA ARG A 277 6.94 15.50 19.54
C ARG A 277 8.21 16.32 19.23
N ALA A 278 8.23 17.59 19.63
CA ALA A 278 9.38 18.48 19.48
C ALA A 278 10.60 17.99 20.28
N ARG A 279 10.40 17.50 21.52
CA ARG A 279 11.49 16.95 22.36
C ARG A 279 12.10 15.68 21.75
N ARG A 280 11.26 14.75 21.31
CA ARG A 280 11.70 13.51 20.64
C ARG A 280 12.48 13.82 19.35
N LYS A 281 12.02 14.77 18.54
CA LYS A 281 12.73 15.24 17.35
C LYS A 281 14.12 15.81 17.68
N ALA A 282 14.23 16.65 18.71
CA ALA A 282 15.51 17.21 19.14
C ALA A 282 16.48 16.12 19.67
N GLU A 283 15.98 15.12 20.40
CA GLU A 283 16.75 13.95 20.85
C GLU A 283 17.22 13.10 19.65
N ALA A 284 16.36 12.89 18.64
CA ALA A 284 16.70 12.17 17.42
C ALA A 284 17.80 12.90 16.61
N GLU A 285 17.62 14.19 16.35
CA GLU A 285 18.59 15.04 15.64
C GLU A 285 19.95 15.09 16.35
N ALA A 286 19.96 15.27 17.68
CA ALA A 286 21.19 15.24 18.48
C ALA A 286 21.91 13.88 18.43
N SER A 287 21.17 12.77 18.27
CA SER A 287 21.75 11.43 18.15
C SER A 287 22.27 11.10 16.74
N ARG A 288 21.83 11.81 15.70
CA ARG A 288 22.13 11.50 14.28
C ARG A 288 23.63 11.37 13.97
N PRO A 289 24.53 12.28 14.43
CA PRO A 289 25.97 12.16 14.16
C PRO A 289 26.59 10.93 14.81
N ALA A 290 26.12 10.52 15.99
CA ALA A 290 26.62 9.33 16.69
C ALA A 290 26.19 8.03 16.00
N ARG A 291 24.93 7.96 15.52
CA ARG A 291 24.45 6.82 14.71
C ARG A 291 25.22 6.70 13.40
N GLN A 292 25.46 7.82 12.72
CA GLN A 292 26.24 7.86 11.47
C GLN A 292 27.69 7.42 11.70
N ALA A 293 28.38 7.96 12.71
CA ALA A 293 29.76 7.56 13.02
C ALA A 293 29.88 6.08 13.43
N ALA A 294 28.87 5.52 14.11
CA ALA A 294 28.82 4.09 14.42
C ALA A 294 28.66 3.23 13.15
N TYR A 295 27.75 3.61 12.25
CA TYR A 295 27.56 2.93 10.96
C TYR A 295 28.81 2.99 10.08
N GLU A 296 29.46 4.15 9.99
CA GLU A 296 30.73 4.33 9.27
C GLU A 296 31.85 3.45 9.87
N GLN A 297 31.93 3.32 11.21
CA GLN A 297 32.87 2.40 11.85
C GLN A 297 32.55 0.92 11.62
N GLU A 298 31.27 0.51 11.66
CA GLU A 298 30.85 -0.87 11.36
C GLU A 298 31.19 -1.24 9.90
N LEU A 299 30.93 -0.31 8.96
CA LEU A 299 31.27 -0.47 7.54
C LEU A 299 32.79 -0.58 7.34
N LEU A 300 33.58 0.28 8.01
CA LEU A 300 35.05 0.25 7.94
C LEU A 300 35.61 -1.04 8.56
N ALA A 301 35.04 -1.51 9.67
CA ALA A 301 35.43 -2.76 10.32
C ALA A 301 35.14 -3.98 9.43
N ALA A 302 33.99 -4.02 8.76
CA ALA A 302 33.64 -5.07 7.79
C ALA A 302 34.62 -5.12 6.60
N VAL A 303 35.12 -3.96 6.16
CA VAL A 303 36.12 -3.84 5.08
C VAL A 303 37.55 -4.19 5.54
N LEU A 304 37.89 -3.96 6.81
CA LEU A 304 39.26 -4.06 7.33
C LEU A 304 39.59 -5.37 8.08
N LEU A 305 38.67 -6.35 8.15
CA LEU A 305 38.97 -7.67 8.72
C LEU A 305 40.09 -8.38 7.93
N PRO A 306 41.29 -8.62 8.52
CA PRO A 306 42.45 -9.04 7.75
C PRO A 306 42.42 -10.55 7.46
N GLY A 307 42.05 -10.90 6.23
CA GLY A 307 42.22 -12.24 5.70
C GLY A 307 43.70 -12.66 5.71
N LYS A 308 44.04 -13.68 6.51
CA LYS A 308 45.38 -14.26 6.51
C LYS A 308 45.65 -15.01 5.20
N ASN A 309 46.91 -14.90 4.74
CA ASN A 309 47.53 -15.69 3.67
C ASN A 309 47.02 -15.37 2.25
N ALA A 310 47.59 -14.32 1.64
CA ALA A 310 47.47 -14.01 0.21
C ALA A 310 48.83 -14.14 -0.52
N SER A 311 49.71 -15.05 -0.07
CA SER A 311 51.10 -15.19 -0.54
C SER A 311 51.31 -16.18 -1.68
N ASP A 312 50.37 -17.11 -1.90
CA ASP A 312 50.68 -18.40 -2.56
C ASP A 312 50.20 -18.47 -4.04
N VAL A 313 49.74 -17.36 -4.63
CA VAL A 313 49.17 -17.31 -6.00
C VAL A 313 49.93 -16.32 -6.89
N ALA A 314 51.24 -16.54 -7.05
CA ALA A 314 52.11 -15.78 -7.97
C ALA A 314 53.21 -16.69 -8.55
N GLY A 315 52.84 -17.64 -9.43
CA GLY A 315 53.74 -18.75 -9.80
C GLY A 315 53.64 -19.34 -11.22
N ALA A 316 52.83 -18.79 -12.12
CA ALA A 316 52.78 -19.12 -13.55
C ALA A 316 52.02 -17.99 -14.30
N THR A 317 52.32 -17.56 -15.53
CA THR A 317 53.13 -18.14 -16.61
C THR A 317 54.01 -17.07 -17.30
N ALA A 318 55.08 -17.49 -17.99
CA ALA A 318 55.86 -16.62 -18.88
C ALA A 318 56.52 -17.43 -20.02
N GLY A 319 56.50 -16.88 -21.24
CA GLY A 319 57.00 -17.51 -22.47
C GLY A 319 55.86 -17.86 -23.45
N GLY A 320 55.91 -17.48 -24.73
CA GLY A 320 56.93 -16.71 -25.43
C GLY A 320 56.38 -16.02 -26.69
N ALA A 321 57.22 -15.23 -27.39
CA ALA A 321 56.80 -14.39 -28.51
C ALA A 321 57.16 -14.98 -29.89
N GLY A 322 56.39 -14.60 -30.91
CA GLY A 322 56.64 -14.86 -32.33
C GLY A 322 56.01 -13.75 -33.19
N ALA A 323 56.60 -13.44 -34.35
CA ALA A 323 56.20 -12.31 -35.19
C ALA A 323 55.28 -12.73 -36.36
N GLY A 324 54.36 -11.85 -36.78
CA GLY A 324 53.37 -12.13 -37.83
C GLY A 324 53.68 -11.47 -39.18
N THR A 325 52.75 -11.62 -40.14
CA THR A 325 52.67 -10.85 -41.40
C THR A 325 51.27 -10.90 -42.03
N GLY A 326 50.68 -9.74 -42.33
CA GLY A 326 50.17 -9.43 -43.68
C GLY A 326 48.82 -9.99 -44.19
N ALA A 327 47.86 -9.07 -44.36
CA ALA A 327 46.85 -8.98 -45.43
C ALA A 327 45.67 -9.99 -45.49
N GLY A 328 44.46 -9.45 -45.73
CA GLY A 328 43.27 -10.22 -46.10
C GLY A 328 41.94 -9.54 -45.74
N GLU A 329 41.45 -8.61 -46.54
CA GLU A 329 40.01 -8.30 -46.53
C GLU A 329 39.24 -9.50 -47.09
N GLY A 330 38.40 -10.12 -46.26
CA GLY A 330 37.59 -11.27 -46.63
C GLY A 330 36.14 -11.08 -46.18
N ALA A 331 35.29 -10.58 -47.07
CA ALA A 331 33.84 -10.58 -46.85
C ALA A 331 33.33 -12.03 -46.86
N GLY A 332 33.01 -12.57 -45.68
CA GLY A 332 32.70 -13.99 -45.50
C GLY A 332 32.34 -14.37 -44.07
N GLY A 333 31.47 -13.59 -43.42
CA GLY A 333 30.81 -14.03 -42.19
C GLY A 333 29.90 -15.23 -42.50
N PRO A 334 29.77 -16.23 -41.60
CA PRO A 334 29.07 -17.47 -41.93
C PRO A 334 27.56 -17.24 -42.13
N GLU A 335 27.11 -17.44 -43.37
CA GLU A 335 25.72 -17.74 -43.67
C GLU A 335 25.36 -19.09 -43.00
N GLY A 336 24.29 -19.14 -42.19
CA GLY A 336 23.95 -20.37 -41.47
C GLY A 336 22.69 -20.25 -40.62
N GLU A 337 22.76 -19.51 -39.51
CA GLU A 337 21.55 -19.15 -38.78
C GLU A 337 20.75 -18.12 -39.57
N ALA A 338 19.49 -18.45 -39.89
CA ALA A 338 18.55 -17.56 -40.54
C ALA A 338 18.11 -16.47 -39.56
N GLY A 339 19.00 -15.51 -39.31
CA GLY A 339 18.93 -14.57 -38.20
C GLY A 339 17.61 -13.82 -38.15
N THR A 340 16.87 -14.00 -37.06
CA THR A 340 15.62 -13.29 -36.75
C THR A 340 15.83 -11.78 -36.98
N PRO A 341 14.99 -11.11 -37.79
CA PRO A 341 15.24 -9.75 -38.23
C PRO A 341 15.42 -8.81 -37.04
N ARG A 342 16.62 -8.24 -36.90
CA ARG A 342 16.98 -7.40 -35.76
C ARG A 342 16.12 -6.14 -35.75
N LEU A 343 15.43 -5.90 -34.64
CA LEU A 343 14.61 -4.70 -34.45
C LEU A 343 15.47 -3.41 -34.60
N PRO A 344 14.87 -2.31 -35.10
CA PRO A 344 15.56 -1.03 -35.24
C PRO A 344 16.02 -0.49 -33.88
N ALA A 345 17.14 0.25 -33.88
CA ALA A 345 17.65 0.90 -32.68
C ALA A 345 16.91 2.21 -32.41
N ILE A 346 16.05 2.21 -31.39
CA ILE A 346 15.29 3.38 -30.94
C ILE A 346 16.10 4.24 -29.97
N ALA A 347 15.66 5.48 -29.76
CA ALA A 347 16.06 6.31 -28.62
C ALA A 347 15.08 6.08 -27.46
N VAL A 348 15.59 6.06 -26.22
CA VAL A 348 14.81 6.04 -24.97
C VAL A 348 15.50 6.92 -23.93
N LYS A 349 14.72 7.48 -23.01
CA LYS A 349 15.22 8.21 -21.84
C LYS A 349 15.58 7.23 -20.70
N ALA A 350 16.66 7.50 -19.97
CA ALA A 350 17.19 6.62 -18.93
C ALA A 350 17.42 7.37 -17.60
N TRP A 351 17.23 6.64 -16.50
CA TRP A 351 17.35 7.09 -15.12
C TRP A 351 18.50 6.32 -14.46
N THR A 352 19.34 7.00 -13.69
CA THR A 352 20.54 6.40 -13.08
C THR A 352 20.31 5.87 -11.66
N GLY A 353 19.21 6.26 -11.00
CA GLY A 353 18.82 5.76 -9.67
C GLY A 353 19.82 6.06 -8.55
N ASP A 354 20.74 6.99 -8.78
CA ASP A 354 21.63 7.54 -7.75
C ASP A 354 21.00 8.83 -7.21
N SER A 355 20.67 8.80 -5.92
CA SER A 355 19.91 9.83 -5.21
C SER A 355 20.46 10.06 -3.82
N GLY A 356 21.80 9.98 -3.67
CA GLY A 356 22.50 9.90 -2.38
C GLY A 356 22.00 10.86 -1.30
N ASP A 357 21.68 12.11 -1.69
CA ASP A 357 21.14 13.13 -0.81
C ASP A 357 19.84 13.74 -1.38
N ASP A 358 18.71 13.44 -0.74
CA ASP A 358 17.40 14.13 -0.82
C ASP A 358 16.63 14.21 -2.18
N GLY A 359 17.00 13.45 -3.22
CA GLY A 359 16.34 13.58 -4.54
C GLY A 359 16.15 12.31 -5.39
N LEU A 360 15.23 11.41 -5.03
CA LEU A 360 14.68 10.44 -5.99
C LEU A 360 13.70 11.16 -6.92
N LEU A 361 14.14 11.51 -8.13
CA LEU A 361 13.28 12.08 -9.17
C LEU A 361 12.44 10.98 -9.82
N PHE A 362 11.11 11.08 -9.75
CA PHE A 362 10.20 10.15 -10.40
C PHE A 362 9.61 10.76 -11.68
N PRO A 363 9.58 10.04 -12.82
CA PRO A 363 9.15 10.63 -14.09
C PRO A 363 7.72 11.19 -14.10
N GLU A 364 6.79 10.62 -13.32
CA GLU A 364 5.42 11.13 -13.26
C GLU A 364 5.25 12.46 -12.48
N THR A 365 6.22 12.82 -11.63
CA THR A 365 6.22 14.03 -10.79
C THR A 365 7.24 15.08 -11.20
N ASP A 366 8.46 14.70 -11.58
CA ASP A 366 9.61 15.62 -11.55
C ASP A 366 10.23 15.89 -12.93
N ASP A 367 10.14 14.92 -13.84
CA ASP A 367 10.64 15.06 -15.20
C ASP A 367 9.68 15.91 -16.05
N LEU A 368 10.16 17.00 -16.64
CA LEU A 368 9.32 17.98 -17.34
C LEU A 368 8.51 17.39 -18.51
N ASP A 369 9.02 16.33 -19.16
CA ASP A 369 8.33 15.69 -20.29
C ASP A 369 7.32 14.63 -19.81
N PHE A 370 7.70 13.87 -18.79
CA PHE A 370 6.94 12.71 -18.29
C PHE A 370 5.91 13.08 -17.22
N LYS A 371 6.05 14.26 -16.57
CA LYS A 371 5.14 14.75 -15.53
C LYS A 371 3.69 14.75 -16.03
N ILE A 372 2.81 14.11 -15.27
CA ILE A 372 1.40 13.96 -15.64
C ILE A 372 0.64 15.25 -15.29
N ALA A 373 -0.12 15.80 -16.24
CA ALA A 373 -0.91 17.01 -16.04
C ALA A 373 -2.04 16.78 -15.02
N GLY A 374 -2.18 17.70 -14.07
CA GLY A 374 -3.15 17.61 -12.98
C GLY A 374 -2.84 16.55 -11.90
N PHE A 375 -1.68 15.89 -11.94
CA PHE A 375 -1.35 14.80 -11.03
C PHE A 375 -1.14 15.21 -9.56
N SER A 376 -0.78 16.47 -9.32
CA SER A 376 -0.73 17.07 -7.97
C SER A 376 -2.10 17.43 -7.41
N ARG A 377 -3.14 17.62 -8.26
CA ARG A 377 -4.53 17.91 -7.85
C ARG A 377 -5.28 16.65 -7.42
N ARG A 378 -4.58 15.73 -6.77
CA ARG A 378 -5.08 14.47 -6.23
C ARG A 378 -4.60 14.40 -4.80
N ALA A 379 -5.47 13.95 -3.91
CA ALA A 379 -5.11 13.76 -2.51
C ALA A 379 -3.85 12.88 -2.43
N PRO A 380 -2.83 13.25 -1.62
CA PRO A 380 -1.54 12.56 -1.53
C PRO A 380 -1.68 11.24 -0.76
N VAL A 381 -2.45 10.33 -1.37
CA VAL A 381 -2.87 9.03 -0.86
C VAL A 381 -2.36 7.93 -1.79
N ALA A 382 -1.69 6.93 -1.22
CA ALA A 382 -1.34 5.69 -1.93
C ALA A 382 -2.21 4.51 -1.48
N LEU A 383 -2.84 3.85 -2.45
CA LEU A 383 -3.59 2.60 -2.26
C LEU A 383 -2.63 1.42 -2.45
N CYS A 384 -2.20 0.79 -1.35
CA CYS A 384 -1.16 -0.22 -1.35
C CYS A 384 -1.78 -1.62 -1.24
N PHE A 385 -1.76 -2.40 -2.33
CA PHE A 385 -2.38 -3.72 -2.44
C PHE A 385 -1.35 -4.83 -2.24
N GLY A 386 -1.32 -5.41 -1.04
CA GLY A 386 -0.37 -6.46 -0.65
C GLY A 386 -0.63 -7.81 -1.32
N GLY A 387 0.44 -8.60 -1.50
CA GLY A 387 0.39 -9.86 -2.26
C GLY A 387 -0.22 -11.08 -1.58
N GLY A 388 -0.70 -10.94 -0.35
CA GLY A 388 -1.27 -12.00 0.49
C GLY A 388 -0.24 -12.94 1.15
N SER A 389 -0.37 -13.15 2.46
CA SER A 389 0.54 -13.96 3.29
C SER A 389 0.53 -15.47 3.00
N GLY A 390 -0.34 -15.94 2.10
CA GLY A 390 -0.42 -17.35 1.72
C GLY A 390 0.86 -17.88 1.06
N GLY A 391 1.49 -17.05 0.21
CA GLY A 391 2.39 -17.52 -0.84
C GLY A 391 1.63 -18.30 -1.92
N GLY A 392 2.30 -18.55 -3.05
CA GLY A 392 1.76 -19.41 -4.10
C GLY A 392 0.57 -18.85 -4.88
N CYS A 393 0.11 -19.65 -5.85
CA CYS A 393 -0.98 -19.28 -6.75
C CYS A 393 -2.30 -19.05 -6.00
N ALA A 394 -2.58 -19.82 -4.94
CA ALA A 394 -3.74 -19.63 -4.07
C ALA A 394 -3.71 -18.26 -3.35
N GLY A 395 -2.57 -17.88 -2.75
CA GLY A 395 -2.41 -16.58 -2.11
C GLY A 395 -2.70 -15.42 -3.07
N ALA A 396 -2.24 -15.52 -4.31
CA ALA A 396 -2.52 -14.54 -5.36
C ALA A 396 -4.01 -14.47 -5.75
N PHE A 397 -4.72 -15.60 -5.87
CA PHE A 397 -6.18 -15.59 -6.12
C PHE A 397 -6.95 -14.87 -5.01
N HIS A 398 -6.66 -15.18 -3.74
CA HIS A 398 -7.37 -14.55 -2.62
C HIS A 398 -6.98 -13.09 -2.41
N ALA A 399 -5.72 -12.70 -2.67
CA ALA A 399 -5.30 -11.29 -2.66
C ALA A 399 -5.95 -10.49 -3.80
N ALA A 400 -6.09 -11.05 -5.01
CA ALA A 400 -6.77 -10.39 -6.13
C ALA A 400 -8.27 -10.19 -5.88
N ALA A 401 -8.96 -11.19 -5.31
CA ALA A 401 -10.37 -11.06 -4.91
C ALA A 401 -10.56 -10.09 -3.73
N ALA A 402 -9.68 -10.12 -2.73
CA ALA A 402 -9.68 -9.15 -1.63
C ALA A 402 -9.50 -7.72 -2.17
N GLY A 403 -8.55 -7.53 -3.09
CA GLY A 403 -8.32 -6.28 -3.82
C GLY A 403 -9.53 -5.78 -4.60
N LEU A 404 -10.22 -6.67 -5.33
CA LEU A 404 -11.46 -6.31 -6.03
C LEU A 404 -12.52 -5.76 -5.06
N GLY A 405 -12.66 -6.36 -3.88
CA GLY A 405 -13.56 -5.89 -2.83
C GLY A 405 -13.20 -4.49 -2.31
N TRP A 406 -11.95 -4.28 -1.92
CA TRP A 406 -11.48 -2.94 -1.50
C TRP A 406 -11.68 -1.90 -2.62
N LEU A 407 -11.44 -2.24 -3.89
CA LEU A 407 -11.71 -1.35 -5.03
C LEU A 407 -13.20 -1.05 -5.23
N ARG A 408 -14.10 -2.04 -5.08
CA ARG A 408 -15.57 -1.81 -5.12
C ARG A 408 -15.96 -0.78 -4.05
N ALA A 409 -15.46 -0.93 -2.82
CA ALA A 409 -15.74 0.00 -1.73
C ALA A 409 -15.15 1.40 -1.99
N LEU A 410 -13.88 1.52 -2.40
CA LEU A 410 -13.26 2.80 -2.75
C LEU A 410 -13.99 3.51 -3.91
N HIS A 411 -14.51 2.76 -4.88
CA HIS A 411 -15.28 3.31 -5.99
C HIS A 411 -16.65 3.83 -5.53
N GLN A 412 -17.37 3.05 -4.71
CA GLN A 412 -18.66 3.43 -4.11
C GLN A 412 -18.54 4.65 -3.19
N LEU A 413 -17.43 4.79 -2.46
CA LEU A 413 -17.14 5.95 -1.60
C LEU A 413 -16.59 7.16 -2.39
N GLY A 414 -16.39 7.06 -3.71
CA GLY A 414 -15.79 8.11 -4.55
C GLY A 414 -14.26 8.28 -4.39
N LEU A 415 -13.68 7.72 -3.32
CA LEU A 415 -12.26 7.85 -2.95
C LEU A 415 -11.29 7.31 -4.00
N LEU A 416 -11.67 6.27 -4.77
CA LEU A 416 -10.79 5.64 -5.77
C LEU A 416 -10.22 6.63 -6.79
N ARG A 417 -10.96 7.67 -7.17
CA ARG A 417 -10.49 8.68 -8.14
C ARG A 417 -9.79 9.88 -7.49
N LYS A 418 -9.97 10.11 -6.17
CA LYS A 418 -9.21 11.13 -5.44
C LYS A 418 -7.75 10.70 -5.20
N ALA A 419 -7.47 9.40 -5.08
CA ALA A 419 -6.14 8.91 -4.71
C ALA A 419 -5.07 9.15 -5.79
N GLN A 420 -3.88 9.58 -5.36
CA GLN A 420 -2.77 9.86 -6.26
C GLN A 420 -2.16 8.58 -6.86
N TYR A 421 -1.89 7.57 -6.02
CA TYR A 421 -1.17 6.34 -6.40
C TYR A 421 -1.97 5.06 -6.11
N ALA A 422 -1.75 4.02 -6.92
CA ALA A 422 -2.12 2.65 -6.58
C ALA A 422 -0.91 1.74 -6.81
N VAL A 423 -0.50 1.02 -5.77
CA VAL A 423 0.73 0.23 -5.76
C VAL A 423 0.37 -1.24 -5.57
N ALA A 424 0.76 -2.09 -6.52
CA ALA A 424 0.74 -3.54 -6.37
C ALA A 424 2.03 -3.98 -5.67
N GLY A 425 1.86 -4.77 -4.61
CA GLY A 425 2.90 -5.66 -4.14
C GLY A 425 3.00 -6.89 -5.04
N GLY A 426 3.42 -8.01 -4.46
CA GLY A 426 3.48 -9.29 -5.16
C GLY A 426 2.11 -9.87 -5.54
N GLY A 427 2.12 -11.01 -6.22
CA GLY A 427 0.97 -11.87 -6.43
C GLY A 427 -0.30 -11.17 -6.94
N GLY A 428 -1.37 -11.29 -6.16
CA GLY A 428 -2.72 -10.88 -6.54
C GLY A 428 -2.91 -9.36 -6.71
N GLY A 429 -2.07 -8.54 -6.07
CA GLY A 429 -2.11 -7.09 -6.25
C GLY A 429 -1.82 -6.71 -7.71
N ALA A 430 -0.78 -7.30 -8.30
CA ALA A 430 -0.41 -7.07 -9.69
C ALA A 430 -1.43 -7.66 -10.68
N TRP A 431 -1.97 -8.84 -10.39
CA TRP A 431 -3.03 -9.49 -11.18
C TRP A 431 -4.29 -8.64 -11.32
N LEU A 432 -4.61 -7.83 -10.31
CA LEU A 432 -5.74 -6.90 -10.30
C LEU A 432 -5.40 -5.57 -10.97
N LEU A 433 -4.19 -5.06 -10.74
CA LEU A 433 -3.74 -3.76 -11.26
C LEU A 433 -3.56 -3.74 -12.78
N GLY A 434 -3.21 -4.87 -13.41
CA GLY A 434 -3.10 -4.95 -14.87
C GLY A 434 -4.42 -4.65 -15.61
N PRO A 435 -5.49 -5.43 -15.40
CA PRO A 435 -6.77 -5.23 -16.09
C PRO A 435 -7.48 -3.90 -15.82
N LEU A 436 -7.42 -3.36 -14.59
CA LEU A 436 -8.21 -2.18 -14.24
C LEU A 436 -7.56 -0.86 -14.66
N TRP A 437 -6.22 -0.80 -14.73
CA TRP A 437 -5.53 0.43 -15.08
C TRP A 437 -5.16 0.58 -16.55
N PHE A 438 -5.11 -0.49 -17.34
CA PHE A 438 -4.65 -0.42 -18.72
C PHE A 438 -5.77 -0.70 -19.72
N HIS A 439 -5.75 0.00 -20.85
CA HIS A 439 -6.59 -0.30 -22.01
C HIS A 439 -5.75 -0.37 -23.29
N GLY A 440 -6.16 -1.20 -24.25
CA GLY A 440 -5.57 -1.19 -25.58
C GLY A 440 -5.80 0.16 -26.27
N GLY A 441 -4.80 0.68 -26.97
CA GLY A 441 -5.00 1.77 -27.92
C GLY A 441 -5.62 1.24 -29.21
N GLN A 442 -6.63 1.92 -29.75
CA GLN A 442 -6.94 1.75 -31.18
C GLN A 442 -5.72 2.20 -31.98
N GLN A 443 -5.18 1.34 -32.86
CA GLN A 443 -4.03 1.73 -33.66
C GLN A 443 -4.40 2.91 -34.58
N PRO A 444 -3.62 4.01 -34.62
CA PRO A 444 -3.97 5.25 -35.32
C PRO A 444 -3.92 5.17 -36.86
N GLY A 445 -3.84 3.97 -37.43
CA GLY A 445 -3.93 3.69 -38.86
C GLY A 445 -4.89 2.54 -39.22
N GLY A 446 -5.68 2.04 -38.26
CA GLY A 446 -6.62 0.93 -38.46
C GLY A 446 -7.81 1.31 -39.35
N SER A 447 -7.63 1.23 -40.67
CA SER A 447 -8.72 1.38 -41.64
C SER A 447 -9.89 0.44 -41.31
N ALA A 448 -11.12 0.98 -41.33
CA ALA A 448 -12.34 0.30 -40.84
C ALA A 448 -12.87 -0.80 -41.80
N ALA A 449 -11.97 -1.64 -42.32
CA ALA A 449 -12.20 -2.58 -43.41
C ALA A 449 -12.22 -4.07 -42.98
N ALA A 450 -12.59 -4.35 -41.72
CA ALA A 450 -12.72 -5.72 -41.20
C ALA A 450 -13.96 -5.97 -40.30
N ALA A 451 -14.67 -4.92 -39.87
CA ALA A 451 -15.87 -5.04 -39.03
C ALA A 451 -17.16 -4.98 -39.88
N GLY A 452 -17.51 -6.11 -40.51
CA GLY A 452 -18.70 -6.26 -41.35
C GLY A 452 -20.03 -6.30 -40.59
N GLY A 453 -20.40 -5.21 -39.90
CA GLY A 453 -21.68 -5.07 -39.18
C GLY A 453 -22.35 -3.75 -39.54
N ALA A 454 -23.49 -3.81 -40.26
CA ALA A 454 -24.15 -2.61 -40.78
C ALA A 454 -25.05 -1.92 -39.73
N GLY A 455 -24.76 -0.65 -39.43
CA GLY A 455 -25.56 0.22 -38.56
C GLY A 455 -24.98 1.64 -38.53
N GLY A 456 -25.32 2.46 -39.54
CA GLY A 456 -24.81 3.83 -39.67
C GLY A 456 -25.63 4.89 -38.92
N GLY A 457 -25.12 6.12 -38.78
CA GLY A 457 -25.85 7.19 -38.09
C GLY A 457 -25.33 8.63 -38.18
N GLY A 458 -24.03 8.87 -38.39
CA GLY A 458 -23.47 10.22 -38.62
C GLY A 458 -23.41 11.14 -37.39
N GLY A 459 -22.92 12.37 -37.60
CA GLY A 459 -22.74 13.40 -36.56
C GLY A 459 -21.27 13.56 -36.13
N GLY A 460 -20.62 14.65 -36.53
CA GLY A 460 -19.24 14.96 -36.17
C GLY A 460 -19.10 16.34 -35.53
N GLY A 461 -18.09 16.49 -34.66
CA GLY A 461 -17.73 17.74 -33.98
C GLY A 461 -17.65 17.59 -32.45
N GLY A 462 -16.56 18.06 -31.83
CA GLY A 462 -16.39 18.07 -30.37
C GLY A 462 -15.46 16.99 -29.79
N GLY A 463 -14.24 16.85 -30.34
CA GLY A 463 -13.22 15.98 -29.75
C GLY A 463 -12.74 16.50 -28.39
N GLY A 464 -12.98 15.74 -27.32
CA GLY A 464 -12.49 16.04 -25.96
C GLY A 464 -13.25 15.32 -24.84
N GLY A 465 -14.59 15.29 -24.89
CA GLY A 465 -15.40 14.79 -23.77
C GLY A 465 -15.68 13.28 -23.73
N GLY A 466 -15.68 12.59 -24.88
CA GLY A 466 -16.30 11.27 -25.01
C GLY A 466 -15.64 10.08 -24.28
N GLY A 467 -14.36 10.20 -23.88
CA GLY A 467 -13.62 9.07 -23.29
C GLY A 467 -14.02 8.73 -21.84
N SER A 468 -14.55 9.69 -21.09
CA SER A 468 -14.82 9.53 -19.65
C SER A 468 -15.93 8.53 -19.35
N GLY A 469 -16.99 8.51 -20.17
CA GLY A 469 -18.12 7.58 -20.04
C GLY A 469 -17.70 6.13 -20.30
N GLN A 470 -17.03 5.86 -21.43
CA GLN A 470 -16.54 4.52 -21.74
C GLN A 470 -15.55 3.99 -20.69
N GLN A 471 -14.72 4.86 -20.09
CA GLN A 471 -13.85 4.50 -18.98
C GLN A 471 -14.60 4.27 -17.65
N GLN A 472 -15.79 4.86 -17.45
CA GLN A 472 -16.66 4.55 -16.30
C GLN A 472 -17.41 3.22 -16.53
N GLU A 473 -17.92 2.99 -17.74
CA GLU A 473 -18.60 1.73 -18.11
C GLU A 473 -17.65 0.53 -18.03
N ALA A 474 -16.44 0.63 -18.56
CA ALA A 474 -15.43 -0.44 -18.47
C ALA A 474 -14.97 -0.69 -17.02
N LEU A 475 -14.84 0.36 -16.21
CA LEU A 475 -14.54 0.26 -14.78
C LEU A 475 -15.66 -0.46 -14.02
N ALA A 476 -16.93 -0.15 -14.33
CA ALA A 476 -18.10 -0.80 -13.74
C ALA A 476 -18.26 -2.25 -14.21
N GLU A 477 -18.01 -2.56 -15.49
CA GLU A 477 -18.02 -3.94 -16.00
C GLU A 477 -16.99 -4.82 -15.27
N LEU A 478 -15.77 -4.30 -15.09
CA LEU A 478 -14.67 -5.01 -14.44
C LEU A 478 -14.91 -5.22 -12.94
N LEU A 479 -15.27 -4.14 -12.21
CA LEU A 479 -15.62 -4.23 -10.79
C LEU A 479 -16.82 -5.16 -10.57
N GLY A 480 -17.76 -5.17 -11.52
CA GLY A 480 -18.93 -6.03 -11.54
C GLY A 480 -20.02 -5.54 -10.59
N ALA A 481 -20.65 -6.47 -9.87
CA ALA A 481 -21.71 -6.14 -8.93
C ALA A 481 -21.20 -5.23 -7.80
N PRO A 482 -22.06 -4.30 -7.30
CA PRO A 482 -21.80 -3.59 -6.04
C PRO A 482 -21.45 -4.55 -4.90
N ALA A 483 -20.55 -4.12 -4.01
CA ALA A 483 -20.26 -4.83 -2.78
C ALA A 483 -21.54 -5.11 -1.97
N ARG A 484 -21.67 -6.34 -1.48
CA ARG A 484 -22.85 -6.82 -0.75
C ARG A 484 -22.61 -6.84 0.76
N PRO A 485 -23.61 -6.44 1.58
CA PRO A 485 -23.58 -6.71 3.01
C PRO A 485 -23.73 -8.23 3.26
N PRO A 486 -23.29 -8.75 4.42
CA PRO A 486 -23.21 -10.20 4.66
C PRO A 486 -24.55 -10.91 4.49
N GLU A 487 -25.66 -10.30 4.92
CA GLU A 487 -27.01 -10.86 4.85
C GLU A 487 -27.48 -11.12 3.41
N GLN A 488 -26.88 -10.44 2.42
CA GLN A 488 -27.18 -10.59 0.99
C GLN A 488 -26.24 -11.56 0.27
N CYS A 489 -25.26 -12.14 0.97
CA CYS A 489 -24.32 -13.11 0.41
C CYS A 489 -24.92 -14.54 0.43
N THR A 490 -26.09 -14.75 -0.18
CA THR A 490 -26.66 -16.09 -0.40
C THR A 490 -25.85 -16.84 -1.46
N LEU A 491 -25.86 -18.18 -1.44
CA LEU A 491 -25.17 -18.99 -2.45
C LEU A 491 -25.60 -18.65 -3.90
N GLU A 492 -26.89 -18.34 -4.09
CA GLU A 492 -27.45 -17.87 -5.36
C GLU A 492 -26.88 -16.50 -5.76
N ALA A 493 -26.85 -15.52 -4.85
CA ALA A 493 -26.30 -14.20 -5.14
C ALA A 493 -24.79 -14.25 -5.45
N LEU A 494 -24.04 -15.05 -4.69
CA LEU A 494 -22.60 -15.28 -4.89
C LEU A 494 -22.33 -15.93 -6.26
N GLN A 495 -23.13 -16.93 -6.66
CA GLN A 495 -23.05 -17.55 -7.98
C GLN A 495 -23.43 -16.56 -9.11
N ALA A 496 -24.51 -15.82 -8.96
CA ALA A 496 -25.02 -14.88 -9.96
C ALA A 496 -24.00 -13.76 -10.33
N ALA A 497 -23.05 -13.44 -9.45
CA ALA A 497 -21.97 -12.48 -9.73
C ALA A 497 -21.01 -12.96 -10.84
N GLY A 498 -20.91 -14.27 -11.09
CA GLY A 498 -20.18 -14.85 -12.21
C GLY A 498 -21.04 -15.15 -13.44
N GLU A 499 -22.38 -15.21 -13.29
CA GLU A 499 -23.29 -15.58 -14.39
C GLU A 499 -23.70 -14.40 -15.27
N GLY A 500 -23.66 -13.17 -14.74
CA GLY A 500 -23.88 -11.94 -15.50
C GLY A 500 -23.05 -11.92 -16.80
N GLY A 501 -23.68 -11.54 -17.91
CA GLY A 501 -23.11 -11.65 -19.26
C GLY A 501 -21.96 -10.68 -19.61
N GLY A 502 -21.52 -9.85 -18.66
CA GLY A 502 -20.36 -8.97 -18.79
C GLY A 502 -19.06 -9.64 -18.34
N ARG A 503 -17.93 -9.01 -18.66
CA ARG A 503 -16.58 -9.50 -18.34
C ARG A 503 -16.18 -9.17 -16.89
N SER A 504 -16.97 -9.57 -15.88
CA SER A 504 -16.60 -9.29 -14.49
C SER A 504 -15.23 -9.90 -14.16
N TYR A 505 -14.33 -9.13 -13.54
CA TYR A 505 -12.98 -9.60 -13.23
C TYR A 505 -13.00 -10.85 -12.35
N LEU A 506 -14.02 -10.98 -11.49
CA LEU A 506 -14.20 -12.14 -10.64
C LEU A 506 -14.47 -13.44 -11.42
N ARG A 507 -15.34 -13.40 -12.44
CA ARG A 507 -15.64 -14.54 -13.32
C ARG A 507 -14.37 -15.01 -14.05
N LEU A 508 -13.57 -14.04 -14.47
CA LEU A 508 -12.32 -14.22 -15.19
C LEU A 508 -11.23 -14.81 -14.28
N LEU A 509 -11.09 -14.26 -13.07
CA LEU A 509 -10.22 -14.76 -12.01
C LEU A 509 -10.57 -16.20 -11.61
N ALA A 510 -11.87 -16.53 -11.48
CA ALA A 510 -12.34 -17.90 -11.23
C ALA A 510 -12.02 -18.85 -12.41
N GLY A 511 -12.17 -18.39 -13.65
CA GLY A 511 -11.80 -19.15 -14.85
C GLY A 511 -10.29 -19.42 -14.97
N ALA A 512 -9.45 -18.53 -14.43
CA ALA A 512 -8.00 -18.67 -14.41
C ALA A 512 -7.47 -19.70 -13.40
N VAL A 513 -8.29 -20.16 -12.43
CA VAL A 513 -7.89 -21.07 -11.34
C VAL A 513 -7.31 -22.38 -11.87
N GLY A 514 -8.02 -23.07 -12.75
CA GLY A 514 -7.56 -24.34 -13.34
C GLY A 514 -6.31 -24.16 -14.21
N PRO A 515 -6.32 -23.28 -15.22
CA PRO A 515 -5.16 -23.03 -16.09
C PRO A 515 -3.87 -22.65 -15.33
N LEU A 516 -3.95 -21.68 -14.41
CA LEU A 516 -2.78 -21.22 -13.63
C LEU A 516 -2.38 -22.23 -12.54
N GLY A 517 -3.33 -22.92 -11.92
CA GLY A 517 -3.05 -23.99 -10.97
C GLY A 517 -2.33 -25.17 -11.63
N ALA A 518 -2.82 -25.63 -12.79
CA ALA A 518 -2.18 -26.67 -13.58
C ALA A 518 -0.80 -26.25 -14.12
N LEU A 519 -0.61 -24.97 -14.46
CA LEU A 519 0.68 -24.42 -14.89
C LEU A 519 1.69 -24.38 -13.74
N ALA A 520 1.29 -23.87 -12.56
CA ALA A 520 2.13 -23.87 -11.37
C ALA A 520 2.51 -25.31 -10.94
N ALA A 521 1.58 -26.27 -11.05
CA ALA A 521 1.85 -27.68 -10.79
C ALA A 521 2.84 -28.29 -11.81
N ARG A 522 2.75 -27.93 -13.11
CA ARG A 522 3.76 -28.33 -14.11
C ARG A 522 5.14 -27.75 -13.77
N GLN A 523 5.23 -26.48 -13.39
CA GLN A 523 6.49 -25.82 -13.04
C GLN A 523 7.13 -26.42 -11.77
N ALA A 524 6.30 -26.80 -10.78
CA ALA A 524 6.75 -27.53 -9.59
C ALA A 524 7.39 -28.88 -9.95
N ALA A 525 6.77 -29.63 -10.87
CA ALA A 525 7.27 -30.92 -11.32
C ALA A 525 8.49 -30.80 -12.28
N ALA A 526 8.59 -29.70 -13.03
CA ALA A 526 9.60 -29.46 -14.05
C ALA A 526 10.94 -28.89 -13.50
N ALA A 527 11.28 -29.16 -12.25
CA ALA A 527 12.46 -28.64 -11.53
C ALA A 527 13.85 -29.10 -12.07
N VAL A 528 13.91 -29.55 -13.33
CA VAL A 528 15.11 -29.99 -14.07
C VAL A 528 15.21 -29.25 -15.44
N GLY A 529 14.22 -28.44 -15.81
CA GLY A 529 14.19 -27.66 -17.06
C GLY A 529 14.97 -26.34 -17.01
N SER A 530 15.02 -25.64 -18.15
CA SER A 530 15.63 -24.30 -18.21
C SER A 530 14.70 -23.26 -17.58
N GLY A 531 15.21 -22.44 -16.65
CA GLY A 531 14.38 -21.50 -15.88
C GLY A 531 13.66 -20.44 -16.73
N ASP A 532 14.32 -20.01 -17.81
CA ASP A 532 13.79 -19.11 -18.82
C ASP A 532 12.49 -19.61 -19.48
N GLU A 533 12.41 -20.90 -19.77
CA GLU A 533 11.26 -21.52 -20.44
C GLU A 533 10.06 -21.58 -19.49
N ALA A 534 10.28 -22.09 -18.27
CA ALA A 534 9.26 -22.11 -17.21
C ALA A 534 8.72 -20.70 -16.89
N ALA A 535 9.59 -19.68 -16.86
CA ALA A 535 9.18 -18.31 -16.62
C ALA A 535 8.44 -17.66 -17.82
N ARG A 536 8.80 -18.00 -19.06
CA ARG A 536 8.04 -17.60 -20.26
C ARG A 536 6.66 -18.24 -20.28
N ASP A 537 6.56 -19.52 -19.93
CA ASP A 537 5.28 -20.23 -19.77
C ASP A 537 4.42 -19.57 -18.69
N TRP A 538 4.99 -19.15 -17.56
CA TRP A 538 4.28 -18.39 -16.53
C TRP A 538 3.70 -17.08 -17.09
N THR A 539 4.53 -16.28 -17.77
CA THR A 539 4.09 -15.03 -18.42
C THR A 539 3.02 -15.29 -19.47
N ALA A 540 3.15 -16.33 -20.30
CA ALA A 540 2.14 -16.70 -21.28
C ALA A 540 0.81 -17.09 -20.62
N GLY A 541 0.83 -17.96 -19.61
CA GLY A 541 -0.37 -18.40 -18.90
C GLY A 541 -1.07 -17.28 -18.15
N VAL A 542 -0.34 -16.39 -17.47
CA VAL A 542 -0.90 -15.17 -16.85
C VAL A 542 -1.47 -14.22 -17.90
N SER A 543 -0.78 -14.04 -19.02
CA SER A 543 -1.24 -13.19 -20.12
C SER A 543 -2.55 -13.72 -20.74
N GLU A 544 -2.62 -15.01 -21.05
CA GLU A 544 -3.80 -15.67 -21.60
C GLU A 544 -4.97 -15.69 -20.60
N SER A 545 -4.70 -16.08 -19.35
CA SER A 545 -5.76 -16.29 -18.36
C SER A 545 -6.32 -15.00 -17.77
N LEU A 546 -5.50 -13.95 -17.59
CA LEU A 546 -5.88 -12.74 -16.85
C LEU A 546 -5.92 -11.45 -17.69
N LEU A 547 -5.17 -11.36 -18.79
CA LEU A 547 -5.03 -10.13 -19.58
C LEU A 547 -5.67 -10.20 -20.96
N ALA A 548 -5.64 -11.35 -21.63
CA ALA A 548 -6.17 -11.53 -22.98
C ALA A 548 -7.69 -11.25 -23.11
N PRO A 549 -8.57 -11.60 -22.15
CA PRO A 549 -10.00 -11.27 -22.24
C PRO A 549 -10.32 -9.76 -22.21
N TRP A 550 -9.34 -8.94 -21.78
CA TRP A 550 -9.39 -7.47 -21.81
C TRP A 550 -8.74 -6.86 -23.07
N GLY A 551 -8.18 -7.69 -23.96
CA GLY A 551 -7.33 -7.22 -25.06
C GLY A 551 -5.93 -6.78 -24.63
N LEU A 552 -5.52 -7.08 -23.39
CA LEU A 552 -4.24 -6.68 -22.80
C LEU A 552 -3.16 -7.77 -22.87
N GLY A 553 -3.54 -9.00 -23.26
CA GLY A 553 -2.68 -10.19 -23.26
C GLY A 553 -1.58 -10.23 -24.34
N GLY A 554 -1.21 -9.08 -24.92
CA GLY A 554 -0.13 -8.97 -25.89
C GLY A 554 1.24 -9.07 -25.20
N ALA A 555 1.91 -10.21 -25.32
CA ALA A 555 3.23 -10.43 -24.72
C ALA A 555 4.30 -9.45 -25.25
N ASP A 556 4.18 -9.00 -26.51
CA ASP A 556 5.01 -7.95 -27.11
C ASP A 556 4.21 -6.64 -27.27
N CYS A 557 3.99 -5.96 -26.15
CA CYS A 557 3.38 -4.62 -26.11
C CYS A 557 4.28 -3.60 -25.41
N ALA A 558 4.12 -2.34 -25.78
CA ALA A 558 4.63 -1.18 -25.07
C ALA A 558 3.55 -0.60 -24.16
N VAL A 559 3.95 0.03 -23.05
CA VAL A 559 3.02 0.76 -22.17
C VAL A 559 3.36 2.23 -22.11
N THR A 560 2.35 3.07 -21.84
CA THR A 560 2.51 4.51 -21.61
C THR A 560 1.38 5.07 -20.74
N CYS A 561 1.48 6.31 -20.26
CA CYS A 561 0.38 7.03 -19.62
C CYS A 561 -0.04 8.24 -20.47
N ALA A 562 -1.35 8.48 -20.60
CA ALA A 562 -1.86 9.69 -21.23
C ALA A 562 -1.57 10.95 -20.38
N ASN A 563 -1.77 12.13 -20.96
CA ASN A 563 -1.69 13.44 -20.29
C ASN A 563 -0.31 13.81 -19.69
N THR A 564 0.76 13.13 -20.10
CA THR A 564 2.16 13.54 -19.92
C THR A 564 2.45 14.89 -20.60
N LYS A 565 3.05 15.86 -19.89
CA LYS A 565 3.29 17.23 -20.39
C LYS A 565 4.02 17.29 -21.74
N GLY A 566 5.10 16.54 -21.90
CA GLY A 566 5.92 16.47 -23.12
C GLY A 566 5.34 15.54 -24.20
N LYS A 567 4.05 15.18 -24.14
CA LYS A 567 3.39 14.27 -25.11
C LYS A 567 4.09 12.91 -25.28
N VAL A 568 4.74 12.43 -24.22
CA VAL A 568 5.48 11.14 -24.19
C VAL A 568 4.69 10.01 -24.83
N HIS A 569 3.40 9.86 -24.51
CA HIS A 569 2.54 8.82 -25.08
C HIS A 569 2.42 8.85 -26.61
N GLU A 570 2.41 10.04 -27.24
CA GLU A 570 2.43 10.17 -28.71
C GLU A 570 3.76 9.64 -29.27
N SER A 571 4.87 9.98 -28.61
CA SER A 571 6.22 9.55 -29.02
C SER A 571 6.46 8.04 -28.82
N VAL A 572 5.94 7.48 -27.71
CA VAL A 572 5.99 6.04 -27.41
C VAL A 572 5.06 5.27 -28.36
N ALA A 573 3.90 5.81 -28.74
CA ALA A 573 3.04 5.22 -29.76
C ALA A 573 3.76 5.06 -31.11
N VAL A 574 4.48 6.10 -31.57
CA VAL A 574 5.26 6.06 -32.81
C VAL A 574 6.42 5.05 -32.72
N ARG A 575 7.14 5.01 -31.59
CA ARG A 575 8.22 4.03 -31.36
C ARG A 575 7.69 2.58 -31.24
N ALA A 576 6.54 2.36 -30.61
CA ALA A 576 5.90 1.05 -30.53
C ALA A 576 5.47 0.56 -31.93
N ALA A 577 4.81 1.42 -32.72
CA ALA A 577 4.38 1.09 -34.06
C ALA A 577 5.54 0.75 -35.01
N SER A 578 6.67 1.45 -34.93
CA SER A 578 7.87 1.13 -35.74
C SER A 578 8.62 -0.12 -35.30
N LEU A 579 8.32 -0.65 -34.11
CA LEU A 579 8.75 -1.96 -33.62
C LEU A 579 7.72 -3.08 -33.89
N GLY A 580 6.54 -2.76 -34.43
CA GLY A 580 5.42 -3.70 -34.60
C GLY A 580 4.64 -4.03 -33.32
N ARG A 581 4.91 -3.31 -32.21
CA ARG A 581 4.31 -3.54 -30.90
C ARG A 581 2.94 -2.90 -30.75
N THR A 582 2.03 -3.59 -30.07
CA THR A 582 0.78 -2.98 -29.58
C THR A 582 1.08 -1.97 -28.48
N LEU A 583 0.36 -0.85 -28.45
CA LEU A 583 0.42 0.12 -27.35
C LEU A 583 -0.75 -0.13 -26.37
N LEU A 584 -0.43 -0.26 -25.09
CA LEU A 584 -1.39 -0.15 -23.99
C LEU A 584 -1.22 1.19 -23.29
N THR A 585 -2.32 1.84 -22.92
CA THR A 585 -2.31 3.13 -22.25
C THR A 585 -2.91 2.98 -20.85
N ALA A 586 -2.24 3.56 -19.85
CA ALA A 586 -2.73 3.64 -18.49
C ALA A 586 -3.81 4.72 -18.36
N ASN A 587 -4.91 4.38 -17.68
CA ASN A 587 -6.08 5.21 -17.46
C ASN A 587 -5.76 6.37 -16.52
N SER A 588 -5.52 7.56 -17.09
CA SER A 588 -5.27 8.81 -16.36
C SER A 588 -6.48 9.33 -15.54
N GLY A 589 -7.64 8.66 -15.61
CA GLY A 589 -8.78 8.86 -14.72
C GLY A 589 -8.77 8.02 -13.44
N LEU A 590 -7.73 7.20 -13.24
CA LEU A 590 -7.48 6.36 -12.05
C LEU A 590 -6.13 6.73 -11.40
N PRO A 591 -5.86 6.29 -10.14
CA PRO A 591 -4.58 6.51 -9.45
C PRO A 591 -3.40 6.03 -10.29
N TYR A 592 -2.20 6.62 -10.18
CA TYR A 592 -1.07 6.19 -11.00
C TYR A 592 -0.59 4.79 -10.59
N PRO A 593 -0.55 3.81 -11.52
CA PRO A 593 -0.27 2.42 -11.18
C PRO A 593 1.24 2.15 -11.08
N LEU A 594 1.64 1.52 -9.99
CA LEU A 594 3.01 1.04 -9.73
C LEU A 594 2.95 -0.47 -9.43
N ILE A 595 3.86 -1.26 -10.01
CA ILE A 595 3.96 -2.70 -9.77
C ILE A 595 5.34 -3.03 -9.18
N CYS A 596 5.35 -3.64 -8.00
CA CYS A 596 6.56 -4.09 -7.33
C CYS A 596 7.04 -5.44 -7.86
N GLN A 597 8.34 -5.57 -8.10
CA GLN A 597 9.08 -6.78 -8.41
C GLN A 597 10.36 -6.80 -7.56
N SER A 598 11.07 -7.92 -7.55
CA SER A 598 12.43 -7.99 -6.96
C SER A 598 13.45 -8.45 -8.02
N ILE A 599 14.63 -7.83 -8.02
CA ILE A 599 15.82 -8.44 -8.62
C ILE A 599 16.43 -9.37 -7.57
N ALA A 600 16.56 -10.66 -7.90
CA ALA A 600 17.23 -11.67 -7.11
C ALA A 600 18.66 -11.87 -7.61
N LEU A 601 19.65 -11.57 -6.77
CA LEU A 601 21.06 -11.89 -7.00
C LEU A 601 21.50 -12.99 -6.05
N ALA A 602 22.01 -14.10 -6.60
CA ALA A 602 22.71 -15.12 -5.83
C ALA A 602 23.99 -14.51 -5.22
N ALA A 603 24.17 -14.63 -3.90
CA ALA A 603 25.38 -14.12 -3.26
C ALA A 603 26.63 -14.85 -3.79
N ARG A 604 27.63 -14.08 -4.21
CA ARG A 604 28.89 -14.62 -4.76
C ARG A 604 29.58 -15.51 -3.70
N HIS A 605 29.81 -16.77 -4.04
CA HIS A 605 30.47 -17.76 -3.17
C HIS A 605 31.94 -17.40 -2.88
N GLY A 606 32.19 -16.51 -1.91
CA GLY A 606 33.52 -16.21 -1.39
C GLY A 606 34.02 -17.23 -0.36
N HIS A 607 33.11 -17.84 0.41
CA HIS A 607 33.43 -18.74 1.52
C HIS A 607 32.55 -19.99 1.46
N GLY A 608 33.18 -21.17 1.39
CA GLY A 608 32.55 -22.44 0.99
C GLY A 608 31.79 -23.18 2.08
N THR A 609 30.86 -22.53 2.78
CA THR A 609 30.03 -23.16 3.84
C THR A 609 28.59 -22.68 3.81
N ALA A 610 27.65 -23.65 3.77
CA ALA A 610 26.20 -23.45 3.71
C ALA A 610 25.68 -22.76 2.44
N ALA A 611 24.35 -22.76 2.25
CA ALA A 611 23.70 -22.17 1.09
C ALA A 611 23.90 -20.65 1.07
N ALA A 612 24.38 -20.12 -0.05
CA ALA A 612 24.55 -18.69 -0.24
C ALA A 612 23.16 -18.02 -0.32
N ALA A 613 22.84 -17.16 0.64
CA ALA A 613 21.55 -16.48 0.69
C ALA A 613 21.30 -15.67 -0.59
N VAL A 614 20.06 -15.67 -1.08
CA VAL A 614 19.67 -14.80 -2.18
C VAL A 614 19.48 -13.39 -1.63
N SER A 615 20.11 -12.41 -2.27
CA SER A 615 19.84 -11.00 -1.99
C SER A 615 18.76 -10.51 -2.93
N TYR A 616 17.71 -9.91 -2.36
CA TYR A 616 16.60 -9.33 -3.09
C TYR A 616 16.74 -7.81 -3.07
N HIS A 617 16.46 -7.17 -4.19
CA HIS A 617 16.60 -5.73 -4.39
C HIS A 617 15.32 -5.22 -5.06
N PRO A 618 14.78 -4.05 -4.68
CA PRO A 618 13.50 -3.58 -5.17
C PRO A 618 13.58 -3.25 -6.66
N TYR A 619 12.50 -3.53 -7.38
CA TYR A 619 12.31 -3.10 -8.76
C TYR A 619 10.88 -2.59 -8.93
N GLU A 620 10.72 -1.42 -9.52
CA GLU A 620 9.42 -0.91 -9.93
C GLU A 620 9.24 -1.09 -11.43
N TRP A 621 8.00 -1.37 -11.82
CA TRP A 621 7.51 -1.19 -13.18
C TRP A 621 6.26 -0.31 -13.12
N SER A 622 6.14 0.62 -14.07
CA SER A 622 5.04 1.57 -14.20
C SER A 622 4.79 1.88 -15.68
N PRO A 623 3.72 2.62 -16.01
CA PRO A 623 3.48 3.08 -17.38
C PRO A 623 4.57 4.01 -17.95
N LEU A 624 5.36 4.68 -17.09
CA LEU A 624 6.36 5.67 -17.54
C LEU A 624 7.80 5.32 -17.17
N TYR A 625 8.07 4.27 -16.39
CA TYR A 625 9.43 3.78 -16.16
C TYR A 625 9.45 2.34 -15.65
N ALA A 626 10.61 1.68 -15.74
CA ALA A 626 10.88 0.47 -14.97
C ALA A 626 12.36 0.37 -14.60
N GLY A 627 12.67 0.12 -13.33
CA GLY A 627 14.01 0.27 -12.78
C GLY A 627 14.18 -0.15 -11.32
N CYS A 628 15.44 -0.23 -10.89
CA CYS A 628 15.82 -0.38 -9.50
C CYS A 628 16.00 1.02 -8.87
N PRO A 629 15.21 1.41 -7.86
CA PRO A 629 15.22 2.75 -7.27
C PRO A 629 16.41 3.02 -6.33
N VAL A 630 17.36 2.09 -6.20
CA VAL A 630 18.46 2.17 -5.22
C VAL A 630 19.79 1.86 -5.90
N ALA A 631 20.80 2.69 -5.66
CA ALA A 631 22.15 2.51 -6.18
C ALA A 631 22.99 1.55 -5.31
N TYR A 632 23.05 0.28 -5.70
CA TYR A 632 23.89 -0.75 -5.10
C TYR A 632 25.23 -0.89 -5.84
N GLY A 633 26.10 0.12 -5.73
CA GLY A 633 27.40 0.17 -6.43
C GLY A 633 28.41 -0.95 -6.05
N THR A 634 28.13 -1.70 -4.99
CA THR A 634 28.90 -2.88 -4.51
C THR A 634 28.31 -4.22 -4.95
N ALA A 635 27.10 -4.24 -5.50
CA ALA A 635 26.51 -5.44 -6.08
C ALA A 635 27.23 -5.85 -7.39
N ALA A 636 27.03 -7.09 -7.82
CA ALA A 636 27.55 -7.57 -9.10
C ALA A 636 26.48 -8.40 -9.85
N PRO A 637 25.87 -7.85 -10.92
CA PRO A 637 26.08 -6.50 -11.47
C PRO A 637 25.69 -5.39 -10.48
N ARG A 638 26.10 -4.15 -10.72
CA ARG A 638 25.56 -3.05 -9.93
C ARG A 638 24.11 -2.87 -10.30
N LEU A 639 23.29 -2.65 -9.29
CA LEU A 639 21.87 -2.39 -9.45
C LEU A 639 21.60 -0.92 -9.13
N GLY A 640 20.68 -0.32 -9.85
CA GLY A 640 20.29 1.08 -9.71
C GLY A 640 19.93 1.67 -11.07
N GLY A 641 18.94 2.56 -11.07
CA GLY A 641 18.41 3.16 -12.28
C GLY A 641 17.53 2.22 -13.09
N GLY A 642 17.10 2.73 -14.24
CA GLY A 642 16.16 2.06 -15.12
C GLY A 642 15.81 2.88 -16.34
N TRP A 643 14.85 2.37 -17.09
CA TRP A 643 14.35 3.01 -18.29
C TRP A 643 13.18 3.91 -17.95
N VAL A 644 13.21 5.15 -18.43
CA VAL A 644 12.09 6.12 -18.35
C VAL A 644 11.10 5.88 -19.53
N GLU A 645 11.18 4.72 -20.18
CA GLU A 645 10.19 4.21 -21.11
C GLU A 645 10.16 2.68 -21.01
N SER A 646 8.98 2.05 -21.02
CA SER A 646 8.89 0.58 -20.99
C SER A 646 9.59 -0.07 -22.20
N LEU A 647 9.71 0.67 -23.31
CA LEU A 647 10.43 0.27 -24.53
C LEU A 647 11.93 0.03 -24.31
N GLY A 648 12.55 0.61 -23.28
CA GLY A 648 13.96 0.36 -22.95
C GLY A 648 14.18 -0.98 -22.23
N VAL A 649 13.16 -1.52 -21.58
CA VAL A 649 13.25 -2.76 -20.80
C VAL A 649 13.63 -3.95 -21.69
N ASN A 650 14.49 -4.84 -21.18
CA ASN A 650 15.06 -5.98 -21.91
C ASN A 650 15.73 -5.60 -23.25
N SER A 651 16.30 -4.39 -23.36
CA SER A 651 17.02 -3.96 -24.56
C SER A 651 18.53 -4.15 -24.46
N GLU A 652 19.16 -4.25 -25.64
CA GLU A 652 20.60 -4.11 -25.83
C GLU A 652 20.97 -2.63 -25.97
N LEU A 653 21.97 -2.15 -25.24
CA LEU A 653 22.53 -0.82 -25.47
C LEU A 653 23.27 -0.78 -26.81
N VAL A 654 22.91 0.17 -27.67
CA VAL A 654 23.52 0.36 -29.00
C VAL A 654 24.61 1.44 -28.97
N SER A 655 24.47 2.44 -28.08
CA SER A 655 25.51 3.44 -27.80
C SER A 655 25.43 3.92 -26.36
N LYS A 656 26.56 3.96 -25.64
CA LYS A 656 26.67 4.65 -24.34
C LYS A 656 26.36 6.16 -24.52
N PRO A 657 25.83 6.86 -23.49
CA PRO A 657 25.71 8.31 -23.52
C PRO A 657 27.11 8.95 -23.63
N ALA A 658 27.19 10.13 -24.24
CA ALA A 658 28.47 10.81 -24.49
C ALA A 658 29.16 11.33 -23.21
N THR A 659 28.41 11.46 -22.13
CA THR A 659 28.89 11.80 -20.79
C THR A 659 28.40 10.75 -19.79
N ALA A 660 29.11 10.61 -18.67
CA ALA A 660 28.56 9.91 -17.50
C ALA A 660 27.27 10.63 -17.09
N ALA A 661 26.14 9.93 -17.19
CA ALA A 661 24.86 10.58 -17.32
C ALA A 661 24.31 11.12 -16.00
N ALA A 662 23.82 12.36 -16.03
CA ALA A 662 22.78 12.79 -15.11
C ALA A 662 21.46 12.05 -15.44
N SER A 663 20.55 12.00 -14.47
CA SER A 663 19.20 11.45 -14.68
C SER A 663 18.51 12.11 -15.88
N GLY A 664 17.83 11.31 -16.70
CA GLY A 664 17.08 11.79 -17.87
C GLY A 664 17.86 11.86 -19.18
N CYS A 665 19.02 11.20 -19.28
CA CYS A 665 19.77 11.13 -20.55
C CYS A 665 19.03 10.33 -21.63
N GLU A 666 19.15 10.75 -22.90
CA GLU A 666 18.74 9.93 -24.04
C GLU A 666 19.87 8.96 -24.44
N VAL A 667 19.53 7.70 -24.67
CA VAL A 667 20.44 6.68 -25.18
C VAL A 667 19.78 5.83 -26.25
N ARG A 668 20.58 5.22 -27.12
CA ARG A 668 20.07 4.33 -28.16
C ARG A 668 20.12 2.88 -27.72
N VAL A 669 18.99 2.20 -27.87
CA VAL A 669 18.78 0.81 -27.46
C VAL A 669 18.10 0.00 -28.57
N ARG A 670 18.26 -1.32 -28.53
CA ARG A 670 17.60 -2.29 -29.42
C ARG A 670 16.82 -3.28 -28.56
N PRO A 671 15.48 -3.23 -28.53
CA PRO A 671 14.66 -4.19 -27.79
C PRO A 671 14.95 -5.64 -28.20
N ARG A 672 14.94 -6.57 -27.22
CA ARG A 672 15.12 -8.00 -27.45
C ARG A 672 13.86 -8.77 -27.09
N GLY A 673 13.15 -9.28 -28.11
CA GLY A 673 11.96 -10.13 -27.94
C GLY A 673 10.81 -9.44 -27.17
N PRO A 674 9.86 -10.20 -26.61
CA PRO A 674 8.97 -9.66 -25.58
C PRO A 674 9.82 -9.25 -24.36
N GLY A 675 9.49 -8.09 -23.79
CA GLY A 675 10.32 -7.50 -22.74
C GLY A 675 9.71 -6.22 -22.19
N GLY A 676 9.35 -6.23 -20.91
CA GLY A 676 8.77 -5.07 -20.20
C GLY A 676 7.32 -4.75 -20.56
N SER A 677 6.61 -5.69 -21.19
CA SER A 677 5.18 -5.61 -21.44
C SER A 677 4.37 -5.71 -20.13
N LEU A 678 3.08 -5.37 -20.18
CA LEU A 678 2.20 -5.50 -19.02
C LEU A 678 2.10 -6.96 -18.52
N ALA A 679 2.05 -7.92 -19.45
CA ALA A 679 2.08 -9.34 -19.14
C ALA A 679 3.35 -9.73 -18.38
N ASP A 680 4.51 -9.29 -18.86
CA ASP A 680 5.81 -9.46 -18.21
C ASP A 680 5.80 -8.89 -16.78
N ALA A 681 5.21 -7.71 -16.59
CA ALA A 681 5.21 -7.02 -15.30
C ALA A 681 4.29 -7.70 -14.27
N VAL A 682 3.09 -8.09 -14.69
CA VAL A 682 2.09 -8.76 -13.84
C VAL A 682 2.51 -10.19 -13.50
N ALA A 683 3.13 -10.92 -14.44
CA ALA A 683 3.53 -12.31 -14.23
C ALA A 683 4.79 -12.46 -13.36
N VAL A 684 5.83 -11.63 -13.57
CA VAL A 684 7.01 -11.65 -12.69
C VAL A 684 6.64 -11.21 -11.28
N ALA A 685 5.75 -10.23 -11.13
CA ALA A 685 5.22 -9.83 -9.83
C ALA A 685 4.50 -10.96 -9.09
N SER A 686 4.14 -12.09 -9.73
CA SER A 686 3.53 -13.27 -9.08
C SER A 686 4.37 -14.55 -9.16
N LEU A 687 5.67 -14.44 -9.47
CA LEU A 687 6.55 -15.60 -9.73
C LEU A 687 6.96 -16.36 -8.44
N SER A 688 6.54 -15.92 -7.25
CA SER A 688 6.77 -16.64 -6.01
C SER A 688 6.09 -18.01 -6.02
N ALA A 689 5.02 -18.20 -6.79
CA ALA A 689 4.35 -19.48 -6.93
C ALA A 689 5.23 -20.57 -7.57
N ALA A 690 5.86 -20.28 -8.70
CA ALA A 690 6.82 -21.18 -9.34
C ALA A 690 8.06 -21.39 -8.46
N SER A 691 8.55 -20.29 -7.86
CA SER A 691 9.75 -20.29 -7.01
C SER A 691 9.57 -21.17 -5.77
N ALA A 692 8.46 -20.99 -5.04
CA ALA A 692 8.12 -21.76 -3.85
C ALA A 692 7.89 -23.23 -4.18
N ALA A 693 7.15 -23.55 -5.24
CA ALA A 693 6.85 -24.93 -5.56
C ALA A 693 8.09 -25.74 -5.97
N ALA A 694 9.06 -25.12 -6.64
CA ALA A 694 10.38 -25.71 -6.89
C ALA A 694 11.21 -25.87 -5.60
N ALA A 695 11.24 -24.86 -4.72
CA ALA A 695 12.03 -24.86 -3.49
C ALA A 695 11.51 -25.83 -2.41
N PHE A 696 10.18 -25.97 -2.28
CA PHE A 696 9.55 -26.89 -1.32
C PHE A 696 9.40 -28.32 -1.86
N GLY A 697 9.69 -28.57 -3.14
CA GLY A 697 9.66 -29.91 -3.77
C GLY A 697 10.76 -30.89 -3.31
N GLY A 698 11.54 -30.54 -2.29
CA GLY A 698 12.54 -31.43 -1.67
C GLY A 698 13.83 -31.64 -2.47
N SER A 699 13.96 -31.06 -3.67
CA SER A 699 15.23 -31.08 -4.41
C SER A 699 16.24 -30.16 -3.73
N THR A 700 17.44 -30.66 -3.45
CA THR A 700 18.53 -29.86 -2.84
C THR A 700 19.29 -29.00 -3.86
N GLY A 701 18.62 -28.61 -4.96
CA GLY A 701 19.20 -27.76 -5.99
C GLY A 701 19.39 -26.34 -5.49
N THR A 702 20.62 -25.96 -5.13
CA THR A 702 20.98 -24.63 -4.59
C THR A 702 21.01 -23.53 -5.67
N GLY A 703 20.20 -23.65 -6.72
CA GLY A 703 20.03 -22.62 -7.74
C GLY A 703 19.05 -21.55 -7.30
N PRO A 704 19.14 -20.31 -7.82
CA PRO A 704 18.00 -19.40 -7.77
C PRO A 704 16.79 -20.03 -8.47
N PRO A 705 15.55 -19.67 -8.10
CA PRO A 705 14.34 -20.19 -8.74
C PRO A 705 14.30 -19.85 -10.24
N PRO A 706 13.46 -20.53 -11.04
CA PRO A 706 13.32 -20.28 -12.47
C PRO A 706 12.83 -18.86 -12.76
N THR A 707 13.77 -17.94 -12.90
CA THR A 707 13.52 -16.53 -13.19
C THR A 707 13.35 -16.30 -14.68
N ALA A 708 12.56 -15.29 -15.07
CA ALA A 708 12.60 -14.78 -16.43
C ALA A 708 13.99 -14.18 -16.69
N GLY A 709 14.81 -14.85 -17.51
CA GLY A 709 16.13 -14.39 -17.95
C GLY A 709 16.05 -13.12 -18.79
N ARG A 710 15.86 -11.99 -18.10
CA ARG A 710 15.84 -10.66 -18.69
C ARG A 710 17.26 -10.10 -18.73
N THR A 711 17.55 -9.35 -19.78
CA THR A 711 18.72 -8.48 -19.84
C THR A 711 18.45 -7.30 -18.89
N TYR A 712 18.98 -7.35 -17.66
CA TYR A 712 19.13 -6.14 -16.87
C TYR A 712 20.32 -5.35 -17.40
N PHE A 713 20.27 -4.04 -17.24
CA PHE A 713 21.31 -3.13 -17.68
C PHE A 713 21.86 -2.41 -16.46
N ASP A 714 23.17 -2.45 -16.27
CA ASP A 714 23.85 -1.72 -15.21
C ASP A 714 23.92 -0.25 -15.64
N HIS A 715 22.99 0.58 -15.15
CA HIS A 715 22.89 1.99 -15.52
C HIS A 715 24.00 2.86 -14.88
N GLN A 716 24.84 2.27 -14.01
CA GLN A 716 26.00 2.94 -13.40
C GLN A 716 27.27 2.72 -14.24
N ALA A 717 27.55 1.48 -14.65
CA ALA A 717 28.67 1.12 -15.51
C ALA A 717 28.37 1.34 -17.02
N TRP A 718 27.09 1.45 -17.37
CA TRP A 718 26.57 1.37 -18.74
C TRP A 718 26.93 0.04 -19.41
N GLU A 719 26.72 -1.07 -18.69
CA GLU A 719 27.11 -2.42 -19.11
C GLU A 719 25.93 -3.39 -19.08
N THR A 720 25.90 -4.29 -20.07
CA THR A 720 24.81 -5.24 -20.25
C THR A 720 24.99 -6.44 -19.32
N ALA A 721 24.26 -6.44 -18.20
CA ALA A 721 24.31 -7.52 -17.21
C ALA A 721 23.44 -8.71 -17.64
N ALA A 722 24.06 -9.70 -18.29
CA ALA A 722 23.40 -10.96 -18.60
C ALA A 722 23.08 -11.75 -17.32
N GLY A 723 21.82 -12.19 -17.18
CA GLY A 723 21.44 -13.22 -16.21
C GLY A 723 21.23 -12.77 -14.76
N VAL A 724 20.65 -11.58 -14.50
CA VAL A 724 20.03 -11.33 -13.18
C VAL A 724 18.69 -12.05 -13.09
N GLY A 725 18.35 -12.55 -11.90
CA GLY A 725 17.03 -13.12 -11.67
C GLY A 725 15.99 -12.01 -11.47
N PHE A 726 14.90 -12.06 -12.22
CA PHE A 726 13.68 -11.31 -11.88
C PHE A 726 12.68 -12.22 -11.17
N THR A 727 12.10 -11.74 -10.08
CA THR A 727 11.12 -12.47 -9.29
C THR A 727 10.08 -11.54 -8.65
N ASP A 728 9.17 -12.15 -7.90
CA ASP A 728 8.04 -11.56 -7.19
C ASP A 728 8.44 -10.36 -6.32
N GLY A 729 7.60 -9.32 -6.29
CA GLY A 729 7.75 -8.21 -5.34
C GLY A 729 7.67 -8.68 -3.88
N GLY A 730 7.09 -9.86 -3.62
CA GLY A 730 6.96 -10.48 -2.32
C GLY A 730 8.25 -10.56 -1.50
N CYS A 731 9.41 -10.75 -2.15
CA CYS A 731 10.67 -10.89 -1.41
C CYS A 731 11.23 -9.57 -0.85
N SER A 732 10.85 -8.41 -1.43
CA SER A 732 11.40 -7.09 -1.05
C SER A 732 10.38 -5.95 -0.87
N ALA A 733 9.11 -6.18 -1.21
CA ALA A 733 8.07 -5.16 -1.38
C ALA A 733 6.62 -5.71 -1.33
N HIS A 734 6.38 -6.85 -0.65
CA HIS A 734 5.08 -7.54 -0.64
C HIS A 734 3.88 -6.66 -0.26
N THR A 735 4.06 -5.73 0.67
CA THR A 735 3.04 -4.81 1.21
C THR A 735 2.76 -3.60 0.32
N ALA A 736 3.52 -3.42 -0.77
CA ALA A 736 3.45 -2.27 -1.68
C ALA A 736 3.80 -0.90 -1.06
N VAL A 737 4.31 -0.85 0.18
CA VAL A 737 4.54 0.40 0.93
C VAL A 737 5.74 1.22 0.41
N TYR A 738 6.87 0.58 0.06
CA TYR A 738 8.12 1.30 -0.22
C TYR A 738 8.07 2.30 -1.40
N PRO A 739 7.40 2.03 -2.54
CA PRO A 739 7.29 3.01 -3.62
C PRO A 739 6.56 4.29 -3.22
N ALA A 740 5.61 4.22 -2.30
CA ALA A 740 4.89 5.37 -1.76
C ALA A 740 5.72 6.15 -0.73
N LEU A 741 6.42 5.46 0.19
CA LEU A 741 7.32 6.13 1.14
C LEU A 741 8.50 6.83 0.43
N ARG A 742 9.04 6.24 -0.64
CA ARG A 742 10.09 6.89 -1.45
C ARG A 742 9.65 8.17 -2.16
N ARG A 743 8.35 8.33 -2.36
CA ARG A 743 7.71 9.54 -2.91
C ARG A 743 7.24 10.52 -1.83
N ARG A 744 7.50 10.23 -0.55
CA ARG A 744 7.01 10.99 0.63
C ARG A 744 5.49 11.23 0.62
N VAL A 745 4.73 10.23 0.15
CA VAL A 745 3.26 10.27 0.16
C VAL A 745 2.77 10.29 1.61
N LYS A 746 2.15 11.39 2.05
CA LYS A 746 1.73 11.64 3.44
C LYS A 746 0.80 10.53 4.00
N ASN A 747 -0.11 10.04 3.16
CA ASN A 747 -1.25 9.21 3.57
C ASN A 747 -1.24 7.87 2.80
N LEU A 748 -1.40 6.75 3.49
CA LEU A 748 -1.45 5.42 2.88
C LEU A 748 -2.67 4.63 3.37
N ILE A 749 -3.30 3.88 2.47
CA ILE A 749 -4.20 2.79 2.83
C ILE A 749 -3.51 1.48 2.41
N VAL A 750 -3.12 0.67 3.40
CA VAL A 750 -2.34 -0.56 3.20
C VAL A 750 -3.25 -1.76 3.40
N PHE A 751 -3.61 -2.40 2.29
CA PHE A 751 -4.45 -3.57 2.27
C PHE A 751 -3.61 -4.85 2.22
N THR A 752 -3.90 -5.82 3.08
CA THR A 752 -3.24 -7.14 3.06
C THR A 752 -4.17 -8.26 3.53
N THR A 753 -3.79 -9.52 3.29
CA THR A 753 -4.55 -10.70 3.74
C THR A 753 -3.69 -11.57 4.67
N SER A 754 -4.27 -11.99 5.80
CA SER A 754 -3.61 -12.80 6.84
C SER A 754 -4.13 -14.25 6.82
N ARG A 755 -3.24 -15.21 6.56
CA ARG A 755 -3.50 -16.66 6.67
C ARG A 755 -3.57 -17.17 8.11
N SER A 756 -3.10 -16.38 9.07
CA SER A 756 -3.15 -16.67 10.51
C SER A 756 -4.25 -15.87 11.20
N ALA A 757 -4.62 -16.35 12.39
CA ALA A 757 -5.19 -15.53 13.46
C ALA A 757 -4.40 -14.23 13.66
N ILE A 758 -5.09 -13.20 14.15
CA ILE A 758 -4.50 -11.92 14.59
C ILE A 758 -4.29 -11.91 16.11
N ALA A 759 -4.99 -12.73 16.91
CA ALA A 759 -4.71 -12.78 18.36
C ALA A 759 -3.36 -13.45 18.69
N ASP A 760 -2.82 -14.31 17.81
CA ASP A 760 -1.49 -14.90 17.94
C ASP A 760 -0.42 -14.00 17.29
N MET A 761 0.25 -13.18 18.10
CA MET A 761 1.38 -12.35 17.70
C MET A 761 2.49 -13.12 16.95
N ALA A 762 2.83 -14.34 17.39
CA ALA A 762 3.94 -15.09 16.79
C ALA A 762 3.54 -15.65 15.41
N GLY A 763 2.36 -16.26 15.33
CA GLY A 763 1.75 -16.71 14.08
C GLY A 763 1.49 -15.57 13.11
N PHE A 764 0.98 -14.43 13.58
CA PHE A 764 0.75 -13.23 12.80
C PHE A 764 2.06 -12.68 12.21
N CYS A 765 3.13 -12.60 13.01
CA CYS A 765 4.41 -12.13 12.51
C CYS A 765 5.05 -13.09 11.50
N ALA A 766 4.93 -14.40 11.73
CA ALA A 766 5.47 -15.42 10.83
C ALA A 766 4.66 -15.55 9.52
N ALA A 767 3.34 -15.30 9.56
CA ALA A 767 2.49 -15.26 8.37
C ALA A 767 2.68 -13.95 7.58
N ASN A 768 2.62 -12.81 8.25
CA ASN A 768 2.70 -11.48 7.64
C ASN A 768 4.15 -10.95 7.78
N ARG A 769 5.10 -11.73 7.25
CA ARG A 769 6.55 -11.48 7.35
C ARG A 769 6.89 -10.04 6.99
N GLU A 770 6.47 -9.59 5.82
CA GLU A 770 6.90 -8.31 5.25
C GLU A 770 6.28 -7.13 5.99
N LEU A 771 5.00 -7.24 6.39
CA LEU A 771 4.36 -6.26 7.27
C LEU A 771 5.12 -6.14 8.58
N SER A 772 5.52 -7.27 9.18
CA SER A 772 6.28 -7.29 10.44
C SER A 772 7.72 -6.77 10.27
N ALA A 773 8.33 -7.03 9.12
CA ALA A 773 9.68 -6.58 8.78
C ALA A 773 9.77 -5.07 8.54
N LEU A 774 8.67 -4.38 8.14
CA LEU A 774 8.59 -2.91 8.13
C LEU A 774 8.87 -2.30 9.51
N PHE A 775 8.62 -3.04 10.60
CA PHE A 775 8.89 -2.64 11.98
C PHE A 775 10.10 -3.39 12.58
N GLY A 776 10.82 -4.19 11.79
CA GLY A 776 11.92 -5.03 12.26
C GLY A 776 11.50 -6.16 13.21
N ARG A 777 10.23 -6.61 13.16
CA ARG A 777 9.63 -7.59 14.09
C ARG A 777 9.43 -9.00 13.53
N TRP A 778 9.85 -9.31 12.30
CA TRP A 778 9.75 -10.68 11.79
C TRP A 778 10.63 -11.62 12.64
N PRO A 779 10.09 -12.70 13.24
CA PRO A 779 10.87 -13.62 14.09
C PRO A 779 11.82 -14.53 13.31
N GLY A 780 11.78 -14.48 11.98
CA GLY A 780 12.39 -15.48 11.12
C GLY A 780 11.49 -16.70 10.91
N GLY A 781 12.04 -17.68 10.21
CA GLY A 781 11.41 -18.96 9.93
C GLY A 781 12.34 -19.79 9.02
N GLY A 782 12.20 -21.11 9.03
CA GLY A 782 13.03 -22.02 8.22
C GLY A 782 12.70 -22.02 6.72
N GLU A 783 12.23 -20.91 6.16
CA GLU A 783 11.93 -20.78 4.73
C GLU A 783 13.25 -20.76 3.91
N PRO A 784 13.47 -21.72 3.00
CA PRO A 784 14.71 -21.79 2.23
C PRO A 784 14.95 -20.56 1.36
N GLY A 785 16.19 -20.07 1.33
CA GLY A 785 16.64 -18.99 0.45
C GLY A 785 16.57 -17.58 1.05
N LEU A 786 15.78 -17.37 2.11
CA LEU A 786 15.74 -16.09 2.83
C LEU A 786 16.97 -15.89 3.74
N PRO A 787 17.41 -14.64 3.97
CA PRO A 787 18.44 -14.35 4.96
C PRO A 787 17.90 -14.48 6.40
N ALA A 788 18.80 -14.51 7.37
CA ALA A 788 18.44 -14.57 8.79
C ALA A 788 17.55 -13.39 9.21
N ALA A 789 16.69 -13.60 10.21
CA ALA A 789 15.68 -12.63 10.67
C ALA A 789 16.23 -11.22 10.89
N GLU A 790 17.37 -11.10 11.58
CA GLU A 790 18.05 -9.83 11.84
C GLU A 790 18.42 -9.10 10.54
N VAL A 791 18.97 -9.80 9.55
CA VAL A 791 19.36 -9.23 8.25
C VAL A 791 18.13 -8.81 7.45
N TYR A 792 17.08 -9.64 7.44
CA TYR A 792 15.82 -9.33 6.74
C TYR A 792 15.12 -8.11 7.36
N ASN A 793 15.03 -8.06 8.69
CA ASN A 793 14.51 -6.91 9.43
C ASN A 793 15.36 -5.65 9.15
N ARG A 794 16.69 -5.74 9.21
CA ARG A 794 17.61 -4.63 8.90
C ARG A 794 17.48 -4.13 7.44
N GLN A 795 17.10 -5.02 6.52
CA GLN A 795 16.84 -4.68 5.10
C GLN A 795 15.48 -3.99 4.90
N HIS A 796 14.47 -4.28 5.72
CA HIS A 796 13.08 -3.88 5.45
C HIS A 796 12.47 -2.89 6.45
N GLN A 797 13.09 -2.66 7.60
CA GLN A 797 12.56 -1.75 8.60
C GLN A 797 12.51 -0.30 8.10
N VAL A 798 11.33 0.31 8.21
CA VAL A 798 11.02 1.71 7.86
C VAL A 798 10.13 2.39 8.91
N PHE A 799 9.74 1.68 9.96
CA PHE A 799 8.99 2.19 11.11
C PHE A 799 9.65 1.74 12.42
N ASP A 800 9.42 2.47 13.51
CA ASP A 800 9.94 2.11 14.83
C ASP A 800 9.38 0.75 15.31
N SER A 801 10.23 -0.07 15.93
CA SER A 801 9.84 -1.42 16.34
C SER A 801 8.76 -1.45 17.41
N ASP A 802 8.69 -0.49 18.31
CA ASP A 802 7.71 -0.49 19.42
C ASP A 802 6.31 -0.10 18.96
N SER A 803 6.17 0.73 17.90
CA SER A 803 4.89 1.04 17.24
C SER A 803 4.16 -0.19 16.69
N PHE A 804 4.86 -1.30 16.44
CA PHE A 804 4.21 -2.55 16.03
C PHE A 804 3.31 -3.17 17.11
N GLY A 805 3.65 -2.98 18.39
CA GLY A 805 2.84 -3.49 19.50
C GLY A 805 1.46 -2.83 19.56
N GLU A 806 1.39 -1.55 19.22
CA GLU A 806 0.15 -0.78 19.10
C GLU A 806 -0.68 -1.25 17.90
N LEU A 807 -0.08 -1.31 16.70
CA LEU A 807 -0.72 -1.81 15.48
C LEU A 807 -1.34 -3.21 15.70
N HIS A 808 -0.54 -4.16 16.20
CA HIS A 808 -1.01 -5.50 16.48
C HIS A 808 -2.11 -5.50 17.56
N GLY A 809 -1.90 -4.77 18.67
CA GLY A 809 -2.86 -4.70 19.77
C GLY A 809 -4.23 -4.19 19.32
N ALA A 810 -4.26 -3.15 18.49
CA ALA A 810 -5.49 -2.60 17.92
C ALA A 810 -6.17 -3.57 16.95
N LEU A 811 -5.43 -4.22 16.05
CA LEU A 811 -5.97 -5.21 15.13
C LEU A 811 -6.53 -6.44 15.87
N ALA A 812 -5.80 -6.97 16.86
CA ALA A 812 -6.23 -8.11 17.65
C ALA A 812 -7.47 -7.79 18.51
N ALA A 813 -7.56 -6.58 19.08
CA ALA A 813 -8.74 -6.13 19.82
C ALA A 813 -9.98 -6.04 18.92
N LYS A 814 -9.82 -5.60 17.66
CA LYS A 814 -10.93 -5.55 16.69
C LYS A 814 -11.34 -6.96 16.22
N ALA A 815 -10.38 -7.84 15.93
CA ALA A 815 -10.64 -9.25 15.59
C ALA A 815 -11.44 -9.95 16.70
N ALA A 816 -11.00 -9.82 17.96
CA ALA A 816 -11.67 -10.38 19.13
C ALA A 816 -13.07 -9.78 19.39
N GLY A 817 -13.31 -8.55 18.95
CA GLY A 817 -14.62 -7.88 18.98
C GLY A 817 -15.51 -8.11 17.76
N GLY A 818 -15.09 -8.93 16.79
CA GLY A 818 -15.84 -9.15 15.53
C GLY A 818 -15.92 -7.92 14.62
N GLN A 819 -15.08 -6.91 14.85
CA GLN A 819 -15.03 -5.65 14.11
C GLN A 819 -14.07 -5.75 12.91
N PRO A 820 -14.22 -4.88 11.89
CA PRO A 820 -13.26 -4.78 10.80
C PRO A 820 -11.83 -4.57 11.32
N THR A 821 -10.94 -5.48 10.94
CA THR A 821 -9.53 -5.55 11.34
C THR A 821 -8.70 -4.49 10.61
N ALA A 822 -8.92 -3.24 10.99
CA ALA A 822 -8.25 -2.07 10.43
C ALA A 822 -7.85 -1.04 11.51
N PHE A 823 -6.69 -0.41 11.33
CA PHE A 823 -6.11 0.56 12.27
C PHE A 823 -5.47 1.72 11.51
N LEU A 824 -5.84 2.95 11.87
CA LEU A 824 -5.16 4.17 11.42
C LEU A 824 -4.15 4.57 12.50
N GLY A 825 -2.88 4.69 12.12
CA GLY A 825 -1.81 5.19 12.99
C GLY A 825 -0.90 6.19 12.27
N GLU A 826 -0.23 7.02 13.04
CA GLU A 826 0.82 7.94 12.58
C GLU A 826 2.19 7.36 12.96
N TYR A 827 3.12 7.28 12.00
CA TYR A 827 4.42 6.64 12.17
C TYR A 827 5.55 7.58 11.75
N GLU A 828 6.65 7.62 12.50
CA GLU A 828 7.90 8.20 11.98
C GLU A 828 8.52 7.23 10.97
N VAL A 829 8.78 7.72 9.76
CA VAL A 829 9.47 6.95 8.72
C VAL A 829 10.96 6.93 9.03
N LEU A 830 11.50 5.74 9.27
CA LEU A 830 12.93 5.52 9.44
C LEU A 830 13.63 5.46 8.08
N ALA A 831 14.83 6.03 8.01
CA ALA A 831 15.63 6.02 6.79
C ALA A 831 16.18 4.61 6.53
N ASN A 832 15.90 4.06 5.36
CA ASN A 832 16.34 2.73 4.96
C ASN A 832 16.99 2.78 3.58
N ALA A 833 18.32 2.77 3.56
CA ALA A 833 19.11 2.81 2.34
C ALA A 833 18.94 1.55 1.46
N HIS A 834 18.58 0.39 2.04
CA HIS A 834 18.33 -0.82 1.26
C HIS A 834 17.00 -0.74 0.49
N CYS A 835 15.92 -0.22 1.09
CA CYS A 835 14.66 0.02 0.39
C CYS A 835 14.61 1.37 -0.35
N GLY A 836 15.66 2.21 -0.20
CA GLY A 836 15.78 3.56 -0.75
C GLY A 836 14.89 4.61 -0.07
N VAL A 837 14.31 4.28 1.09
CA VAL A 837 13.33 5.12 1.76
C VAL A 837 14.02 6.25 2.54
N PRO A 838 13.73 7.53 2.24
CA PRO A 838 14.15 8.64 3.08
C PRO A 838 13.33 8.64 4.38
N GLY A 839 13.96 8.94 5.51
CA GLY A 839 13.30 9.00 6.82
C GLY A 839 13.26 10.41 7.42
N GLY A 840 12.82 10.51 8.68
CA GLY A 840 12.71 11.78 9.42
C GLY A 840 11.46 12.60 9.10
N TRP A 841 10.40 11.95 8.61
CA TRP A 841 9.09 12.54 8.34
C TRP A 841 7.97 11.62 8.87
N ALA A 842 6.81 12.19 9.19
CA ALA A 842 5.66 11.46 9.71
C ALA A 842 4.72 11.04 8.57
N VAL A 843 4.09 9.86 8.71
CA VAL A 843 3.18 9.28 7.71
C VAL A 843 1.95 8.68 8.38
N ARG A 844 0.75 8.93 7.83
CA ARG A 844 -0.51 8.36 8.30
C ARG A 844 -0.83 7.09 7.51
N VAL A 845 -1.04 5.96 8.18
CA VAL A 845 -1.29 4.67 7.54
C VAL A 845 -2.54 4.01 8.11
N LEU A 846 -3.56 3.88 7.27
CA LEU A 846 -4.72 3.02 7.51
C LEU A 846 -4.40 1.60 7.03
N TRP A 847 -4.03 0.74 7.98
CA TRP A 847 -3.88 -0.69 7.77
C TRP A 847 -5.26 -1.34 7.67
N VAL A 848 -5.47 -2.21 6.69
CA VAL A 848 -6.69 -3.02 6.52
C VAL A 848 -6.28 -4.46 6.25
N VAL A 849 -6.51 -5.34 7.24
CA VAL A 849 -5.96 -6.70 7.27
C VAL A 849 -7.09 -7.73 7.18
N ALA A 850 -7.35 -8.28 6.00
CA ALA A 850 -8.36 -9.31 5.83
C ALA A 850 -7.83 -10.68 6.32
N SER A 851 -8.17 -11.04 7.56
CA SER A 851 -7.80 -12.31 8.20
C SER A 851 -8.74 -13.46 7.85
N GLY A 852 -8.25 -14.70 7.97
CA GLY A 852 -9.10 -15.88 7.95
C GLY A 852 -10.09 -15.86 9.13
N ALA A 853 -11.38 -15.73 8.84
CA ALA A 853 -12.48 -15.44 9.76
C ALA A 853 -12.77 -16.46 10.89
N ALA A 854 -11.86 -17.35 11.28
CA ALA A 854 -12.08 -18.24 12.43
C ALA A 854 -12.35 -17.44 13.72
N GLU A 855 -11.65 -16.32 13.90
CA GLU A 855 -11.85 -15.36 15.00
C GLU A 855 -13.12 -14.53 14.80
N GLU A 856 -13.32 -13.94 13.61
CA GLU A 856 -14.49 -13.10 13.29
C GLU A 856 -15.82 -13.88 13.36
N VAL A 857 -15.83 -15.17 13.00
CA VAL A 857 -16.97 -16.10 13.17
C VAL A 857 -17.24 -16.34 14.65
N ALA A 858 -16.20 -16.63 15.44
CA ALA A 858 -16.34 -16.90 16.87
C ALA A 858 -16.81 -15.67 17.66
N ALA A 859 -16.38 -14.47 17.25
CA ALA A 859 -16.75 -13.20 17.85
C ALA A 859 -18.13 -12.66 17.42
N GLY A 860 -18.81 -13.31 16.47
CA GLY A 860 -20.13 -12.89 16.01
C GLY A 860 -20.13 -11.70 15.02
N GLY A 861 -19.00 -11.47 14.33
CA GLY A 861 -18.83 -10.40 13.35
C GLY A 861 -19.51 -10.68 11.99
N TRP A 862 -18.96 -10.10 10.91
CA TRP A 862 -19.50 -10.20 9.53
C TRP A 862 -19.95 -11.61 9.13
N ALA A 863 -19.11 -12.61 9.42
CA ALA A 863 -19.36 -14.00 9.06
C ALA A 863 -20.53 -14.65 9.82
N ALA A 864 -21.00 -14.08 10.94
CA ALA A 864 -22.20 -14.53 11.64
C ALA A 864 -23.51 -13.96 11.05
N ALA A 865 -23.43 -12.82 10.33
CA ALA A 865 -24.56 -12.23 9.61
C ALA A 865 -24.81 -12.86 8.22
N LEU A 866 -23.85 -13.63 7.69
CA LEU A 866 -24.01 -14.42 6.47
C LEU A 866 -25.20 -15.41 6.58
N PRO A 867 -25.92 -15.69 5.47
CA PRO A 867 -26.94 -16.75 5.42
C PRO A 867 -26.41 -18.12 5.86
N ALA A 868 -27.26 -18.91 6.52
CA ALA A 868 -26.85 -20.14 7.20
C ALA A 868 -26.26 -21.19 6.24
N GLU A 869 -26.80 -21.28 5.02
CA GLU A 869 -26.33 -22.12 3.93
C GLU A 869 -24.95 -21.67 3.40
N THR A 870 -24.73 -20.35 3.27
CA THR A 870 -23.43 -19.78 2.90
C THR A 870 -22.37 -20.07 3.97
N ARG A 871 -22.73 -19.93 5.26
CA ARG A 871 -21.85 -20.30 6.38
C ARG A 871 -21.54 -21.79 6.36
N ALA A 872 -22.52 -22.66 6.14
CA ALA A 872 -22.30 -24.10 6.06
C ALA A 872 -21.35 -24.48 4.90
N ALA A 873 -21.56 -23.89 3.71
CA ALA A 873 -20.78 -24.19 2.51
C ALA A 873 -19.32 -23.69 2.58
N HIS A 874 -19.09 -22.47 3.09
CA HIS A 874 -17.77 -21.82 3.02
C HIS A 874 -17.03 -21.75 4.36
N LEU A 875 -17.69 -21.99 5.50
CA LEU A 875 -17.09 -21.91 6.84
C LEU A 875 -17.19 -23.23 7.63
N GLY A 876 -17.98 -24.20 7.16
CA GLY A 876 -18.23 -25.48 7.87
C GLY A 876 -16.98 -26.34 8.12
N GLY A 877 -15.87 -26.06 7.42
CA GLY A 877 -14.56 -26.67 7.67
C GLY A 877 -13.68 -25.94 8.71
N GLY A 878 -14.20 -24.91 9.40
CA GLY A 878 -13.44 -24.07 10.32
C GLY A 878 -12.47 -23.09 9.63
N ALA A 879 -12.54 -22.98 8.31
CA ALA A 879 -11.57 -22.29 7.47
C ALA A 879 -12.28 -21.35 6.48
N PHE A 880 -12.13 -20.04 6.68
CA PHE A 880 -12.48 -19.03 5.67
C PHE A 880 -11.55 -19.15 4.45
N PRO A 881 -11.93 -18.70 3.24
CA PRO A 881 -11.06 -18.76 2.05
C PRO A 881 -9.65 -18.14 2.14
N PHE A 882 -9.26 -17.45 3.22
CA PHE A 882 -7.86 -17.05 3.45
C PHE A 882 -6.98 -18.14 4.11
N ALA A 883 -7.55 -19.30 4.45
CA ALA A 883 -6.80 -20.42 5.02
C ALA A 883 -5.75 -20.97 4.02
N ALA A 884 -4.57 -21.30 4.55
CA ALA A 884 -3.36 -21.47 3.73
C ALA A 884 -3.42 -22.62 2.71
N GLY A 885 -2.88 -22.37 1.51
CA GLY A 885 -2.48 -23.39 0.54
C GLY A 885 -3.58 -24.03 -0.30
N VAL A 886 -4.85 -23.81 0.02
CA VAL A 886 -5.99 -24.34 -0.77
C VAL A 886 -6.26 -23.40 -1.94
N LEU A 887 -6.09 -23.88 -3.18
CA LEU A 887 -6.60 -23.19 -4.36
C LEU A 887 -8.15 -23.09 -4.29
N PRO A 888 -8.77 -22.03 -4.83
CA PRO A 888 -10.22 -22.00 -5.02
C PRO A 888 -10.69 -23.26 -5.76
N ARG A 889 -11.86 -23.79 -5.43
CA ARG A 889 -12.38 -25.01 -6.06
C ARG A 889 -12.89 -24.70 -7.47
N GLU A 890 -12.51 -25.47 -8.48
CA GLU A 890 -12.84 -25.14 -9.88
C GLU A 890 -14.35 -24.97 -10.16
N GLY A 891 -14.69 -24.14 -11.15
CA GLY A 891 -16.07 -23.90 -11.58
C GLY A 891 -16.84 -22.91 -10.68
N HIS A 892 -18.11 -23.22 -10.42
CA HIS A 892 -19.02 -22.31 -9.69
C HIS A 892 -18.59 -22.06 -8.23
N GLU A 893 -17.90 -23.01 -7.59
CA GLU A 893 -17.46 -22.86 -6.21
C GLU A 893 -16.33 -21.82 -6.07
N ALA A 894 -15.42 -21.68 -7.04
CA ALA A 894 -14.44 -20.60 -7.08
C ALA A 894 -15.12 -19.23 -7.20
N VAL A 895 -16.14 -19.11 -8.06
CA VAL A 895 -16.93 -17.86 -8.19
C VAL A 895 -17.52 -17.49 -6.82
N GLN A 896 -18.16 -18.44 -6.14
CA GLN A 896 -18.75 -18.18 -4.82
C GLN A 896 -17.68 -17.81 -3.76
N GLN A 897 -16.59 -18.57 -3.68
CA GLN A 897 -15.48 -18.31 -2.74
C GLN A 897 -14.82 -16.95 -2.96
N LEU A 898 -14.57 -16.57 -4.22
CA LEU A 898 -13.94 -15.30 -4.57
C LEU A 898 -14.92 -14.12 -4.38
N GLU A 899 -16.21 -14.26 -4.72
CA GLU A 899 -17.21 -13.20 -4.50
C GLU A 899 -17.47 -12.98 -2.99
N LEU A 900 -17.45 -14.04 -2.19
CA LEU A 900 -17.52 -13.96 -0.73
C LEU A 900 -16.30 -13.21 -0.18
N THR A 901 -15.10 -13.52 -0.71
CA THR A 901 -13.85 -12.84 -0.36
C THR A 901 -13.93 -11.34 -0.69
N ALA A 902 -14.38 -10.98 -1.89
CA ALA A 902 -14.55 -9.59 -2.33
C ALA A 902 -15.66 -8.85 -1.58
N SER A 903 -16.74 -9.53 -1.21
CA SER A 903 -17.82 -8.93 -0.41
C SER A 903 -17.36 -8.66 1.02
N HIS A 904 -16.57 -9.56 1.62
CA HIS A 904 -16.02 -9.33 2.95
C HIS A 904 -15.07 -8.13 3.00
N THR A 905 -14.08 -8.07 2.11
CA THR A 905 -13.08 -7.00 2.13
C THR A 905 -13.68 -5.63 1.75
N ALA A 906 -14.70 -5.62 0.89
CA ALA A 906 -15.49 -4.42 0.64
C ALA A 906 -16.26 -3.94 1.88
N TRP A 907 -16.92 -4.86 2.61
CA TRP A 907 -17.59 -4.52 3.88
C TRP A 907 -16.60 -3.99 4.91
N GLN A 908 -15.42 -4.62 5.06
CA GLN A 908 -14.40 -4.17 6.01
C GLN A 908 -14.04 -2.70 5.78
N LEU A 909 -13.83 -2.30 4.51
CA LEU A 909 -13.50 -0.92 4.17
C LEU A 909 -14.69 0.04 4.26
N GLN A 910 -15.90 -0.38 3.85
CA GLN A 910 -17.12 0.42 4.05
C GLN A 910 -17.39 0.72 5.53
N ALA A 911 -17.09 -0.24 6.42
CA ALA A 911 -17.29 -0.10 7.86
C ALA A 911 -16.24 0.81 8.53
N VAL A 912 -15.07 1.03 7.90
CA VAL A 912 -14.08 2.06 8.31
C VAL A 912 -14.01 3.26 7.37
N LYS A 913 -15.08 3.52 6.60
CA LYS A 913 -15.15 4.63 5.61
C LYS A 913 -14.80 6.01 6.17
N ALA A 914 -15.00 6.24 7.47
CA ALA A 914 -14.61 7.49 8.13
C ALA A 914 -13.08 7.64 8.16
N LEU A 915 -12.36 6.67 8.76
CA LEU A 915 -10.90 6.62 8.76
C LEU A 915 -10.31 6.61 7.34
N ALA A 916 -11.04 6.03 6.38
CA ALA A 916 -10.64 6.05 4.98
C ALA A 916 -10.81 7.44 4.34
N ALA A 917 -11.85 8.21 4.68
CA ALA A 917 -12.08 9.58 4.19
C ALA A 917 -11.16 10.61 4.86
N GLU A 918 -10.86 10.42 6.15
CA GLU A 918 -9.94 11.22 6.98
C GLU A 918 -8.53 11.36 6.37
N LEU A 919 -8.14 10.47 5.45
CA LEU A 919 -6.88 10.51 4.70
C LEU A 919 -6.94 11.30 3.38
N PHE A 920 -8.12 11.76 2.96
CA PHE A 920 -8.36 12.55 1.75
C PHE A 920 -8.81 13.99 2.03
N GLU A 921 -9.06 14.33 3.30
CA GLU A 921 -9.52 15.65 3.74
C GLU A 921 -8.35 16.65 3.79
N ASP A 922 -7.13 16.22 4.17
CA ASP A 922 -5.87 16.99 4.13
C ASP A 922 -5.45 17.57 2.75
N ALA A 923 -6.28 17.42 1.71
CA ALA A 923 -5.94 17.71 0.32
C ALA A 923 -6.64 18.95 -0.25
N ASP A 924 -7.73 19.39 0.37
CA ASP A 924 -8.61 20.43 -0.20
C ASP A 924 -8.23 21.86 0.32
N ASP A 925 -7.32 21.99 1.31
CA ASP A 925 -6.91 23.27 1.94
C ASP A 925 -5.64 23.96 1.36
N ASP A 926 -4.75 23.23 0.66
CA ASP A 926 -3.42 23.73 0.22
C ASP A 926 -3.44 24.45 -1.17
N ASP A 927 -4.54 24.40 -1.93
CA ASP A 927 -4.58 24.75 -3.38
C ASP A 927 -4.98 26.23 -3.67
N ASP A 928 -5.53 26.97 -2.70
CA ASP A 928 -6.04 28.36 -2.87
C ASP A 928 -4.92 29.42 -3.12
N ASP A 929 -3.66 29.09 -2.81
CA ASP A 929 -2.49 29.98 -2.92
C ASP A 929 -1.72 29.85 -4.28
N ASN A 930 -2.25 29.11 -5.27
CA ASN A 930 -1.51 28.69 -6.48
C ASN A 930 -2.14 29.00 -7.87
N GLU A 931 -3.15 29.89 -7.97
CA GLU A 931 -3.62 30.46 -9.27
C GLU A 931 -3.02 31.85 -9.60
#